data_AF-A0A8C5B421-F1
#
_entry.id   AF-A0A8C5B421-F1
#
_cell.length_a   1.000
_cell.length_b   1.000
_cell.length_c   1.000
_cell.angle_alpha   90.00
_cell.angle_beta   90.00
_cell.angle_gamma   90.00
#
_symmetry.space_group_name_H-M   'P 1'
#
loop_
_entity.id
_entity.type
_entity.pdbx_description
1 polymer ?
#
loop_
_entity_poly.entity_id
_entity_poly.type
_entity_poly.pdbx_seq_one_letter_code
_entity_poly.pdbx_strand_id
1 'polypeptide(L)'
;MANASPDLDNAEAQRQLNNNNRPISSGLWDTECTSSKLFECSRIRALADERDAVQKKTFTKWVNSHLSRVSCRIADLYNDLRDGYMLTRLLEVLSGELLPRPTRGRMRIHCLENVDKALQFLKEQRVHLENVGSHDIVDGNHRLTLGLIWTIILRFQIQVIKIETEDNRETRSAKDALLLWCQMKTAGYSEVNIQNFTTCWRDGLAFNALIHRHRPDLIEFNKLTRSNATHNLQQAFNIAEQSLGLTKLLDPEDVNTENPDEKSIITYVVSYYHYFSKMKALIVEGKRVGKVLENCVEAEKIVNRYEGLASDLLDWIEKTIAVISNQKFANSLTGVQQQLQAFTTYCTIEKPIKFQEKGNLEVLLFTIQSKLRANNQKPYVPHDGKLISDINKAWERLEKAEHERGVALRKELIRQEKLELLAQRFDHKTTMRQAWLNENQRLVSQDNFGYDLPAVEAAMKKHEAIEADIASYEDRIGVVVELAGEMEAEGYYDIRRILARKENILGQWGLLKELVVGRKARLEQNLALQKTFQDMVYMIDWMEDTQAQLLSQDFGKHLLEVDDLLQTHSLQEADISVQAERVETLNSAALKFTTLEGSYQPCDPQVICNRVNHVSTCLEELKQLADKRHEDLEESRQLWAFFQELEESAVWIREKSSILGAQGYGKDVTSVLKLLQKHKTLAGELLAHRSLLQILSEQSFGAAGIQDHILEVKADWKNLEDQAALRLHHLQEALNASQFSTETDDLLAWLQDAYRLVSSEDFGHDEYSTRSLLKKHRDVSDAVDKHRSHVVALRQHLGALPTQYRDQEVRGAVLAEQLYTEVVEVAVLRQQWLHDALAVYRMFSEVNACELWIDEKEQWLDKMEVPERLEDVEVVAHRFESLDQEMNSLMGRILDVNQIVQQLLDGGHPSSTEVRGCQDHLNSRYWSYNLTHNLSPLTHRQKDHLDSVLRLQNYLLECTEIKSQIQDKRKAIDATQYAGSDLGGVLALQRRLSTMEGALSVLEPKLMHLQVHVEWEELKRTLQGCEDSLMVAGRLQSFIQDLDSFLTWLVQTQTSAASDQLPNTLEEAEKLINKHAALKEEIGRLPIDNEAPLPHAALQQWLQKLDVGWNKLLEMWESRREVLVQAHIFHLFLRDVKQAESFLNNQESALALVEVPTTVETVEAALRKHKDFTTTMELNLHRIKAVIEAGESLISQNNIYSDRIRQRVDALASSLTDPASSSHSKSRNRERAQTSVLPNFR
;
A
#
# COMPACT_ATOMS: atom_id res chain seq x y z
N MET A 1 12.97 48.08 -85.89
CA MET A 1 12.54 48.29 -87.28
C MET A 1 12.90 49.71 -87.69
N ALA A 2 13.38 49.84 -88.94
CA ALA A 2 13.52 51.05 -89.76
C ALA A 2 14.64 52.08 -89.43
N ASN A 3 15.73 51.92 -90.19
CA ASN A 3 16.63 52.97 -90.68
C ASN A 3 15.89 54.05 -91.47
N ALA A 4 16.45 55.25 -91.54
CA ALA A 4 16.44 56.09 -92.75
C ALA A 4 17.46 57.24 -92.66
N SER A 5 18.47 57.22 -93.53
CA SER A 5 19.04 58.44 -94.13
C SER A 5 17.97 59.15 -94.96
N PRO A 6 18.20 60.41 -95.34
CA PRO A 6 18.48 60.61 -96.76
C PRO A 6 19.59 61.62 -97.08
N ASP A 7 20.25 61.31 -98.19
CA ASP A 7 21.02 62.18 -99.08
C ASP A 7 20.18 63.39 -99.60
N LEU A 8 20.84 64.46 -100.03
CA LEU A 8 20.87 64.91 -101.44
C LEU A 8 21.23 66.41 -101.65
N ASP A 9 21.94 66.59 -102.75
CA ASP A 9 21.91 67.69 -103.73
C ASP A 9 22.86 68.91 -103.71
N ASN A 10 23.97 68.74 -104.44
CA ASN A 10 24.25 69.25 -105.79
C ASN A 10 24.14 70.75 -106.16
N ALA A 11 25.10 71.12 -107.03
CA ALA A 11 24.96 71.95 -108.23
C ALA A 11 25.41 73.45 -108.23
N GLU A 12 26.56 73.64 -108.91
CA GLU A 12 26.71 74.39 -110.17
C GLU A 12 27.03 75.91 -110.25
N ALA A 13 27.88 76.16 -111.26
CA ALA A 13 27.89 77.27 -112.24
C ALA A 13 28.73 78.54 -111.98
N GLN A 14 29.95 78.50 -112.54
CA GLN A 14 30.46 79.37 -113.63
C GLN A 14 29.94 80.82 -113.76
N ARG A 15 30.89 81.78 -113.93
CA ARG A 15 31.00 82.58 -115.17
C ARG A 15 32.29 83.39 -115.29
N GLN A 16 32.87 83.29 -116.48
CA GLN A 16 33.99 84.05 -117.04
C GLN A 16 33.58 85.47 -117.48
N LEU A 17 34.53 86.41 -117.59
CA LEU A 17 35.00 87.07 -118.84
C LEU A 17 35.68 88.43 -118.60
N ASN A 18 37.02 88.44 -118.71
CA ASN A 18 37.83 89.09 -119.76
C ASN A 18 37.50 90.51 -120.28
N ASN A 19 38.49 91.44 -120.24
CA ASN A 19 39.04 92.10 -121.45
C ASN A 19 40.26 93.03 -121.19
N ASN A 20 41.46 92.57 -121.61
CA ASN A 20 42.43 93.19 -122.55
C ASN A 20 42.58 94.74 -122.65
N ASN A 21 43.81 95.31 -122.54
CA ASN A 21 44.89 95.35 -123.56
C ASN A 21 45.96 96.47 -123.34
N ARG A 22 47.22 96.06 -123.10
CA ARG A 22 48.45 96.34 -123.91
C ARG A 22 49.17 97.74 -123.93
N PRO A 23 50.45 97.83 -124.38
CA PRO A 23 51.63 98.27 -123.59
C PRO A 23 52.46 99.40 -124.27
N ILE A 24 53.71 99.67 -123.83
CA ILE A 24 54.96 99.85 -124.67
C ILE A 24 56.07 100.75 -124.03
N SER A 25 57.32 100.28 -124.21
CA SER A 25 58.64 100.96 -124.41
C SER A 25 59.45 101.63 -123.29
N SER A 26 60.67 101.11 -123.18
CA SER A 26 61.94 101.71 -122.76
C SER A 26 62.37 102.94 -123.56
N GLY A 27 63.14 103.85 -122.94
CA GLY A 27 64.15 104.65 -123.65
C GLY A 27 64.22 106.15 -123.34
N LEU A 28 65.32 106.53 -122.66
CA LEU A 28 66.15 107.73 -122.86
C LEU A 28 65.67 109.17 -122.48
N TRP A 29 66.38 109.71 -121.47
CA TRP A 29 66.92 111.07 -121.19
C TRP A 29 66.09 112.37 -121.24
N ASP A 30 66.29 113.12 -120.14
CA ASP A 30 66.41 114.58 -119.97
C ASP A 30 65.28 115.51 -120.38
N THR A 31 64.56 116.08 -119.38
CA THR A 31 64.47 117.55 -119.18
C THR A 31 63.75 117.96 -117.87
N GLU A 32 64.37 118.89 -117.15
CA GLU A 32 63.83 119.92 -116.22
C GLU A 32 62.92 119.58 -115.01
N CYS A 33 63.47 119.90 -113.84
CA CYS A 33 62.86 119.87 -112.51
C CYS A 33 61.86 121.03 -112.31
N THR A 34 60.63 120.73 -111.87
CA THR A 34 59.61 121.72 -111.43
C THR A 34 59.43 121.68 -109.91
N SER A 35 59.67 122.80 -109.22
CA SER A 35 59.75 122.91 -107.75
C SER A 35 58.46 122.56 -106.99
N SER A 36 57.30 122.57 -107.66
CA SER A 36 56.01 122.19 -107.03
C SER A 36 55.92 120.69 -106.72
N LYS A 37 56.53 119.82 -107.54
CA LYS A 37 56.63 118.38 -107.24
C LYS A 37 57.60 118.11 -106.09
N LEU A 38 58.64 118.93 -105.94
CA LEU A 38 59.58 118.80 -104.82
C LEU A 38 58.93 119.19 -103.47
N PHE A 39 58.09 120.21 -103.42
CA PHE A 39 57.39 120.61 -102.19
C PHE A 39 56.32 119.58 -101.78
N GLU A 40 55.54 119.08 -102.74
CA GLU A 40 54.57 117.99 -102.52
C GLU A 40 55.28 116.69 -102.07
N CYS A 41 56.36 116.31 -102.75
CA CYS A 41 57.18 115.15 -102.35
C CYS A 41 57.85 115.37 -100.99
N SER A 42 58.26 116.59 -100.62
CA SER A 42 58.86 116.89 -99.30
C SER A 42 57.83 116.81 -98.18
N ARG A 43 56.61 117.32 -98.39
CA ARG A 43 55.50 117.23 -97.42
C ARG A 43 55.01 115.80 -97.24
N ILE A 44 54.85 115.06 -98.33
CA ILE A 44 54.49 113.63 -98.29
C ILE A 44 55.58 112.82 -97.60
N ARG A 45 56.87 113.13 -97.83
CA ARG A 45 57.99 112.48 -97.16
C ARG A 45 58.04 112.81 -95.66
N ALA A 46 57.85 114.06 -95.26
CA ALA A 46 57.80 114.45 -93.84
C ALA A 46 56.65 113.78 -93.08
N LEU A 47 55.45 113.71 -93.68
CA LEU A 47 54.30 113.00 -93.10
C LEU A 47 54.52 111.47 -93.08
N ALA A 48 55.22 110.91 -94.06
CA ALA A 48 55.59 109.50 -94.05
C ALA A 48 56.63 109.21 -92.94
N ASP A 49 57.62 110.08 -92.77
CA ASP A 49 58.66 109.96 -91.74
C ASP A 49 58.07 110.10 -90.31
N GLU A 50 57.10 111.01 -90.11
CA GLU A 50 56.36 111.14 -88.83
C GLU A 50 55.55 109.88 -88.51
N ARG A 51 54.86 109.31 -89.52
CA ARG A 51 54.12 108.04 -89.36
C ARG A 51 55.04 106.86 -89.08
N ASP A 52 56.17 106.78 -89.76
CA ASP A 52 57.16 105.73 -89.53
C ASP A 52 57.76 105.85 -88.11
N ALA A 53 57.96 107.06 -87.59
CA ALA A 53 58.40 107.29 -86.21
C ALA A 53 57.37 106.83 -85.17
N VAL A 54 56.09 107.17 -85.35
CA VAL A 54 54.99 106.72 -84.47
C VAL A 54 54.83 105.19 -84.52
N GLN A 55 54.89 104.59 -85.72
CA GLN A 55 54.86 103.13 -85.88
C GLN A 55 56.05 102.47 -85.21
N LYS A 56 57.27 103.01 -85.37
CA LYS A 56 58.46 102.50 -84.69
C LYS A 56 58.24 102.47 -83.18
N LYS A 57 57.78 103.57 -82.60
CA LYS A 57 57.51 103.69 -81.15
C LYS A 57 56.47 102.68 -80.68
N THR A 58 55.33 102.62 -81.37
CA THR A 58 54.20 101.73 -81.02
C THR A 58 54.56 100.26 -81.17
N PHE A 59 55.19 99.88 -82.28
CA PHE A 59 55.61 98.51 -82.54
C PHE A 59 56.74 98.10 -81.61
N THR A 60 57.69 98.98 -81.25
CA THR A 60 58.71 98.67 -80.24
C THR A 60 58.07 98.38 -78.88
N LYS A 61 57.12 99.21 -78.43
CA LYS A 61 56.38 98.98 -77.18
C LYS A 61 55.56 97.70 -77.24
N TRP A 62 54.95 97.38 -78.38
CA TRP A 62 54.17 96.15 -78.58
C TRP A 62 55.05 94.90 -78.57
N VAL A 63 56.18 94.91 -79.28
CA VAL A 63 57.14 93.80 -79.26
C VAL A 63 57.62 93.57 -77.83
N ASN A 64 57.94 94.64 -77.10
CA ASN A 64 58.35 94.55 -75.71
C ASN A 64 57.26 94.06 -74.75
N SER A 65 55.98 94.35 -74.99
CA SER A 65 54.90 93.85 -74.13
C SER A 65 54.77 92.31 -74.22
N HIS A 66 55.05 91.72 -75.38
CA HIS A 66 55.12 90.27 -75.55
C HIS A 66 56.46 89.68 -75.09
N LEU A 67 57.59 90.27 -75.46
CA LEU A 67 58.92 89.80 -75.06
C LEU A 67 59.18 89.88 -73.55
N SER A 68 58.51 90.80 -72.84
CA SER A 68 58.58 90.89 -71.37
C SER A 68 58.14 89.59 -70.68
N ARG A 69 57.25 88.80 -71.30
CA ARG A 69 56.81 87.48 -70.80
C ARG A 69 57.95 86.45 -70.76
N VAL A 70 58.99 86.67 -71.55
CA VAL A 70 60.21 85.85 -71.63
C VAL A 70 61.47 86.63 -71.23
N SER A 71 61.30 87.71 -70.46
CA SER A 71 62.38 88.57 -69.94
C SER A 71 63.33 89.12 -71.03
N CYS A 72 62.85 89.31 -72.25
CA CYS A 72 63.59 89.91 -73.37
C CYS A 72 63.07 91.34 -73.65
N ARG A 73 63.92 92.21 -74.19
CA ARG A 73 63.55 93.58 -74.56
C ARG A 73 64.41 94.12 -75.70
N ILE A 74 63.81 94.91 -76.57
CA ILE A 74 64.47 95.69 -77.61
C ILE A 74 64.46 97.19 -77.26
N ALA A 75 65.57 97.88 -77.55
CA ALA A 75 65.76 99.32 -77.42
C ALA A 75 65.51 100.04 -78.75
N ASP A 76 66.02 99.51 -79.86
CA ASP A 76 65.78 100.04 -81.21
C ASP A 76 65.29 98.92 -82.14
N LEU A 77 64.05 99.04 -82.60
CA LEU A 77 63.39 98.07 -83.49
C LEU A 77 64.20 97.73 -84.74
N TYR A 78 64.90 98.71 -85.31
CA TYR A 78 65.62 98.50 -86.58
C TYR A 78 66.97 97.83 -86.38
N ASN A 79 67.62 98.04 -85.22
CA ASN A 79 68.94 97.46 -84.95
C ASN A 79 68.84 96.11 -84.24
N ASP A 80 67.92 95.97 -83.30
CA ASP A 80 67.84 94.80 -82.42
C ASP A 80 67.15 93.60 -83.06
N LEU A 81 66.46 93.80 -84.19
CA LEU A 81 65.89 92.70 -84.99
C LEU A 81 66.86 92.17 -86.06
N ARG A 82 68.00 92.85 -86.29
CA ARG A 82 68.94 92.52 -87.39
C ARG A 82 69.59 91.15 -87.22
N ASP A 83 69.79 90.70 -85.99
CA ASP A 83 70.43 89.41 -85.70
C ASP A 83 69.48 88.21 -85.80
N GLY A 84 68.18 88.48 -85.98
CA GLY A 84 67.08 87.51 -86.04
C GLY A 84 66.68 86.91 -84.69
N TYR A 85 67.47 87.07 -83.62
CA TYR A 85 67.21 86.43 -82.33
C TYR A 85 65.92 86.95 -81.68
N MET A 86 65.78 88.27 -81.58
CA MET A 86 64.62 88.90 -80.96
C MET A 86 63.34 88.67 -81.77
N LEU A 87 63.47 88.56 -83.10
CA LEU A 87 62.36 88.21 -83.99
C LEU A 87 61.88 86.77 -83.77
N THR A 88 62.79 85.80 -83.65
CA THR A 88 62.44 84.41 -83.33
C THR A 88 61.71 84.31 -81.99
N ARG A 89 62.24 84.96 -80.93
CA ARG A 89 61.61 84.94 -79.59
C ARG A 89 60.21 85.53 -79.59
N LEU A 90 60.00 86.60 -80.36
CA LEU A 90 58.68 87.21 -80.48
C LEU A 90 57.67 86.23 -81.11
N LEU A 91 58.07 85.50 -82.15
CA LEU A 91 57.21 84.54 -82.83
C LEU A 91 56.84 83.36 -81.91
N GLU A 92 57.78 82.85 -81.13
CA GLU A 92 57.52 81.78 -80.15
C GLU A 92 56.45 82.19 -79.13
N VAL A 93 56.52 83.43 -78.62
CA VAL A 93 55.55 83.93 -77.62
C VAL A 93 54.16 84.12 -78.23
N LEU A 94 54.08 84.52 -79.51
CA LEU A 94 52.80 84.79 -80.18
C LEU A 94 52.10 83.52 -80.65
N SER A 95 52.83 82.52 -81.15
CA SER A 95 52.27 81.26 -81.59
C SER A 95 52.06 80.26 -80.44
N GLY A 96 52.89 80.34 -79.40
CA GLY A 96 53.00 79.30 -78.38
C GLY A 96 53.82 78.07 -78.82
N GLU A 97 54.45 78.13 -80.00
CA GLU A 97 55.26 77.05 -80.60
C GLU A 97 56.77 77.39 -80.50
N LEU A 98 57.62 76.36 -80.36
CA LEU A 98 59.08 76.53 -80.29
C LEU A 98 59.70 76.57 -81.70
N LEU A 99 60.52 77.59 -81.99
CA LEU A 99 61.20 77.74 -83.29
C LEU A 99 62.62 77.14 -83.26
N PRO A 100 63.23 76.83 -84.43
CA PRO A 100 64.60 76.33 -84.51
C PRO A 100 65.60 77.29 -83.84
N ARG A 101 66.56 76.74 -83.08
CA ARG A 101 67.53 77.57 -82.34
C ARG A 101 68.32 78.48 -83.29
N PRO A 102 68.44 79.79 -82.99
CA PRO A 102 69.20 80.71 -83.81
C PRO A 102 70.68 80.33 -83.81
N THR A 103 71.29 80.39 -85.00
CA THR A 103 72.72 80.21 -85.25
C THR A 103 73.50 81.29 -84.49
N ARG A 104 74.49 80.86 -83.69
CA ARG A 104 75.30 81.76 -82.85
C ARG A 104 76.44 82.37 -83.68
N GLY A 105 76.47 83.69 -83.80
CA GLY A 105 77.63 84.43 -84.31
C GLY A 105 77.27 85.83 -84.79
N ARG A 106 78.27 86.71 -84.91
CA ARG A 106 78.07 88.15 -85.25
C ARG A 106 78.27 88.47 -86.74
N MET A 107 78.68 87.50 -87.55
CA MET A 107 78.84 87.69 -88.99
C MET A 107 77.48 87.84 -89.68
N ARG A 108 77.41 88.71 -90.69
CA ARG A 108 76.18 88.98 -91.47
C ARG A 108 75.48 87.71 -91.97
N ILE A 109 76.25 86.67 -92.33
CA ILE A 109 75.69 85.38 -92.79
C ILE A 109 74.87 84.65 -91.71
N HIS A 110 75.27 84.71 -90.43
CA HIS A 110 74.51 84.09 -89.33
C HIS A 110 73.21 84.87 -89.05
N CYS A 111 73.26 86.20 -89.13
CA CYS A 111 72.09 87.07 -89.00
C CYS A 111 71.07 86.81 -90.11
N LEU A 112 71.54 86.66 -91.36
CA LEU A 112 70.70 86.30 -92.51
C LEU A 112 70.00 84.96 -92.27
N GLU A 113 70.72 83.94 -91.82
CA GLU A 113 70.15 82.62 -91.53
C GLU A 113 69.08 82.67 -90.43
N ASN A 114 69.31 83.44 -89.36
CA ASN A 114 68.37 83.56 -88.25
C ASN A 114 67.09 84.29 -88.65
N VAL A 115 67.22 85.41 -89.38
CA VAL A 115 66.06 86.12 -89.92
C VAL A 115 65.31 85.24 -90.93
N ASP A 116 66.03 84.50 -91.78
CA ASP A 116 65.40 83.62 -92.77
C ASP A 116 64.58 82.50 -92.11
N LYS A 117 65.08 81.88 -91.03
CA LYS A 117 64.31 80.92 -90.20
C LYS A 117 63.00 81.54 -89.67
N ALA A 118 63.05 82.78 -89.20
CA ALA A 118 61.86 83.49 -88.72
C ALA A 118 60.88 83.83 -89.85
N LEU A 119 61.37 84.26 -91.02
CA LEU A 119 60.54 84.53 -92.20
C LEU A 119 59.92 83.24 -92.77
N GLN A 120 60.63 82.11 -92.72
CA GLN A 120 60.13 80.81 -93.15
C GLN A 120 58.99 80.32 -92.25
N PHE A 121 59.13 80.44 -90.93
CA PHE A 121 58.03 80.16 -89.99
C PHE A 121 56.79 81.00 -90.30
N LEU A 122 56.96 82.29 -90.64
CA LEU A 122 55.83 83.14 -91.04
C LEU A 122 55.15 82.64 -92.33
N LYS A 123 55.92 82.20 -93.34
CA LYS A 123 55.36 81.60 -94.56
C LYS A 123 54.57 80.32 -94.24
N GLU A 124 55.07 79.48 -93.34
CA GLU A 124 54.38 78.26 -92.87
C GLU A 124 53.05 78.60 -92.17
N GLN A 125 53.03 79.68 -91.38
CA GLN A 125 51.82 80.22 -90.73
C GLN A 125 50.88 80.96 -91.71
N ARG A 126 51.06 80.75 -93.03
CA ARG A 126 50.33 81.32 -94.16
C ARG A 126 50.37 82.85 -94.25
N VAL A 127 51.44 83.47 -93.74
CA VAL A 127 51.66 84.91 -93.86
C VAL A 127 52.23 85.24 -95.24
N HIS A 128 51.56 86.16 -95.94
CA HIS A 128 51.98 86.59 -97.28
C HIS A 128 53.05 87.69 -97.15
N LEU A 129 54.31 87.32 -97.42
CA LEU A 129 55.46 88.22 -97.39
C LEU A 129 55.82 88.65 -98.82
N GLU A 130 55.10 89.64 -99.36
CA GLU A 130 55.43 90.23 -100.66
C GLU A 130 56.52 91.31 -100.47
N ASN A 131 57.66 91.15 -101.14
CA ASN A 131 58.78 92.11 -101.17
C ASN A 131 59.57 92.30 -99.85
N VAL A 132 59.63 91.29 -98.96
CA VAL A 132 60.52 91.29 -97.78
C VAL A 132 61.44 90.07 -97.79
N GLY A 133 62.74 90.28 -97.91
CA GLY A 133 63.79 89.26 -97.78
C GLY A 133 64.53 89.35 -96.45
N SER A 134 65.28 88.29 -96.11
CA SER A 134 66.11 88.27 -94.89
C SER A 134 67.19 89.36 -94.89
N HIS A 135 67.73 89.70 -96.06
CA HIS A 135 68.70 90.79 -96.24
C HIS A 135 68.13 92.16 -95.91
N ASP A 136 66.85 92.42 -96.17
CA ASP A 136 66.23 93.72 -95.88
C ASP A 136 66.20 94.04 -94.39
N ILE A 137 65.95 93.02 -93.55
CA ILE A 137 65.92 93.15 -92.10
C ILE A 137 67.34 93.22 -91.54
N VAL A 138 68.23 92.35 -92.01
CA VAL A 138 69.64 92.33 -91.56
C VAL A 138 70.38 93.60 -91.95
N ASP A 139 70.04 94.24 -93.08
CA ASP A 139 70.65 95.50 -93.51
C ASP A 139 70.00 96.74 -92.86
N GLY A 140 68.91 96.56 -92.10
CA GLY A 140 68.27 97.63 -91.33
C GLY A 140 67.33 98.51 -92.15
N ASN A 141 66.64 97.98 -93.17
CA ASN A 141 65.67 98.74 -93.94
C ASN A 141 64.45 99.09 -93.07
N HIS A 142 64.33 100.37 -92.69
CA HIS A 142 63.31 100.86 -91.75
C HIS A 142 61.89 100.51 -92.19
N ARG A 143 61.56 100.75 -93.47
CA ARG A 143 60.21 100.58 -94.01
C ARG A 143 59.79 99.10 -94.07
N LEU A 144 60.72 98.22 -94.47
CA LEU A 144 60.43 96.78 -94.55
C LEU A 144 60.40 96.13 -93.16
N THR A 145 61.19 96.63 -92.19
CA THR A 145 61.13 96.17 -90.80
C THR A 145 59.80 96.52 -90.13
N LEU A 146 59.30 97.75 -90.31
CA LEU A 146 57.94 98.13 -89.87
C LEU A 146 56.87 97.31 -90.59
N GLY A 147 57.04 97.09 -91.90
CA GLY A 147 56.16 96.25 -92.70
C GLY A 147 56.06 94.83 -92.16
N LEU A 148 57.19 94.20 -91.83
CA LEU A 148 57.24 92.85 -91.27
C LEU A 148 56.53 92.76 -89.92
N ILE A 149 56.83 93.67 -88.99
CA ILE A 149 56.22 93.66 -87.65
C ILE A 149 54.71 93.92 -87.74
N TRP A 150 54.27 94.82 -88.61
CA TRP A 150 52.85 95.01 -88.89
C TRP A 150 52.19 93.72 -89.37
N THR A 151 52.81 92.99 -90.30
CA THR A 151 52.26 91.74 -90.82
C THR A 151 52.16 90.67 -89.72
N ILE A 152 53.12 90.63 -88.79
CA ILE A 152 53.07 89.75 -87.61
C ILE A 152 51.90 90.14 -86.69
N ILE A 153 51.73 91.43 -86.37
CA ILE A 153 50.60 91.94 -85.57
C ILE A 153 49.27 91.56 -86.25
N LEU A 154 49.17 91.83 -87.57
CA LEU A 154 47.99 91.54 -88.37
C LEU A 154 47.61 90.06 -88.31
N ARG A 155 48.57 89.15 -88.46
CA ARG A 155 48.31 87.71 -88.43
C ARG A 155 47.92 87.21 -87.04
N PHE A 156 48.76 87.47 -86.04
CA PHE A 156 48.66 86.80 -84.74
C PHE A 156 47.72 87.50 -83.75
N GLN A 157 47.48 88.80 -83.91
CA GLN A 157 46.62 89.56 -83.00
C GLN A 157 45.30 89.98 -83.63
N ILE A 158 45.30 90.38 -84.91
CA ILE A 158 44.10 90.92 -85.56
C ILE A 158 43.28 89.82 -86.25
N GLN A 159 43.89 88.99 -87.10
CA GLN A 159 43.19 87.97 -87.90
C GLN A 159 42.50 86.86 -87.09
N VAL A 160 42.88 86.68 -85.82
CA VAL A 160 42.26 85.71 -84.90
C VAL A 160 40.92 86.20 -84.33
N ILE A 161 40.55 87.46 -84.54
CA ILE A 161 39.33 88.06 -84.00
C ILE A 161 38.13 87.59 -84.82
N LYS A 162 37.23 86.87 -84.15
CA LYS A 162 35.92 86.45 -84.68
C LYS A 162 34.82 87.06 -83.83
N ILE A 163 33.82 87.64 -84.48
CA ILE A 163 32.65 88.21 -83.80
C ILE A 163 31.42 87.69 -84.49
N GLU A 164 30.62 86.96 -83.72
CA GLU A 164 29.33 86.44 -84.17
C GLU A 164 28.28 87.56 -83.96
N THR A 165 27.61 87.93 -85.05
CA THR A 165 26.42 88.79 -85.01
C THR A 165 25.17 87.90 -84.95
N GLU A 166 24.05 88.42 -84.43
CA GLU A 166 22.79 87.66 -84.29
C GLU A 166 22.28 87.08 -85.63
N ASP A 167 22.73 87.62 -86.77
CA ASP A 167 22.39 87.15 -88.12
C ASP A 167 23.38 86.11 -88.71
N ASN A 168 24.31 85.56 -87.92
CA ASN A 168 25.30 84.54 -88.34
C ASN A 168 26.17 84.94 -89.57
N ARG A 169 26.23 86.23 -89.90
CA ARG A 169 27.10 86.74 -90.97
C ARG A 169 28.48 87.02 -90.38
N GLU A 170 29.43 86.11 -90.62
CA GLU A 170 30.84 86.38 -90.35
C GLU A 170 31.33 87.57 -91.21
N THR A 171 31.98 88.55 -90.60
CA THR A 171 32.54 89.72 -91.30
C THR A 171 33.74 89.31 -92.16
N ARG A 172 33.78 89.73 -93.44
CA ARG A 172 34.77 89.31 -94.45
C ARG A 172 36.24 89.71 -94.16
N SER A 173 36.50 90.63 -93.22
CA SER A 173 37.85 91.06 -92.82
C SER A 173 37.96 91.19 -91.31
N ALA A 174 39.07 90.75 -90.72
CA ALA A 174 39.30 90.81 -89.27
C ALA A 174 39.46 92.25 -88.73
N LYS A 175 39.87 93.19 -89.59
CA LYS A 175 39.86 94.62 -89.27
C LYS A 175 38.42 95.13 -89.11
N ASP A 176 37.52 94.70 -89.99
CA ASP A 176 36.11 95.06 -89.95
C ASP A 176 35.41 94.42 -88.74
N ALA A 177 35.81 93.19 -88.37
CA ALA A 177 35.39 92.56 -87.12
C ALA A 177 35.79 93.45 -85.93
N LEU A 178 37.06 93.81 -85.79
CA LEU A 178 37.50 94.68 -84.70
C LEU A 178 36.76 96.04 -84.69
N LEU A 179 36.53 96.63 -85.86
CA LEU A 179 35.78 97.89 -85.97
C LEU A 179 34.34 97.72 -85.48
N LEU A 180 33.68 96.65 -85.92
CA LEU A 180 32.34 96.29 -85.48
C LEU A 180 32.29 96.03 -83.97
N TRP A 181 33.29 95.36 -83.39
CA TRP A 181 33.39 95.20 -81.93
C TRP A 181 33.39 96.54 -81.23
N CYS A 182 34.24 97.47 -81.69
CA CYS A 182 34.34 98.79 -81.09
C CYS A 182 32.99 99.50 -81.16
N GLN A 183 32.36 99.53 -82.34
CA GLN A 183 31.03 100.11 -82.55
C GLN A 183 29.96 99.47 -81.66
N MET A 184 29.91 98.15 -81.56
CA MET A 184 28.95 97.43 -80.70
C MET A 184 29.16 97.74 -79.22
N LYS A 185 30.42 97.92 -78.78
CA LYS A 185 30.73 98.25 -77.38
C LYS A 185 30.52 99.72 -77.04
N THR A 186 30.76 100.62 -77.99
CA THR A 186 30.52 102.05 -77.80
C THR A 186 29.12 102.50 -78.27
N ALA A 187 28.27 101.58 -78.72
CA ALA A 187 26.87 101.87 -79.01
C ALA A 187 26.17 102.40 -77.73
N GLY A 188 25.58 103.60 -77.84
CA GLY A 188 24.91 104.29 -76.73
C GLY A 188 25.70 105.49 -76.14
N TYR A 189 26.97 105.67 -76.50
CA TYR A 189 27.71 106.89 -76.16
C TYR A 189 27.52 107.92 -77.27
N SER A 190 26.67 108.93 -77.03
CA SER A 190 26.26 109.93 -78.04
C SER A 190 27.44 110.68 -78.66
N GLU A 191 28.49 110.95 -77.88
CA GLU A 191 29.68 111.67 -78.36
C GLU A 191 30.73 110.78 -79.05
N VAL A 192 30.52 109.46 -79.16
CA VAL A 192 31.50 108.52 -79.73
C VAL A 192 30.92 107.79 -80.93
N ASN A 193 31.44 108.11 -82.13
CA ASN A 193 31.08 107.42 -83.37
C ASN A 193 32.33 106.93 -84.09
N ILE A 194 32.59 105.62 -84.01
CA ILE A 194 33.82 105.00 -84.53
C ILE A 194 33.57 104.48 -85.94
N GLN A 195 34.11 105.16 -86.95
CA GLN A 195 34.03 104.76 -88.37
C GLN A 195 35.38 104.34 -88.95
N ASN A 196 36.48 104.74 -88.33
CA ASN A 196 37.84 104.44 -88.77
C ASN A 196 38.77 104.22 -87.56
N PHE A 197 39.99 103.75 -87.83
CA PHE A 197 41.05 103.65 -86.82
C PHE A 197 42.07 104.80 -86.91
N THR A 198 41.63 105.98 -87.36
CA THR A 198 42.47 107.19 -87.43
C THR A 198 41.83 108.31 -86.63
N THR A 199 41.06 109.18 -87.28
CA THR A 199 40.52 110.41 -86.70
C THR A 199 39.45 110.18 -85.64
N CYS A 200 38.70 109.06 -85.68
CA CYS A 200 37.67 108.72 -84.69
C CYS A 200 38.20 108.47 -83.27
N TRP A 201 39.52 108.29 -83.12
CA TRP A 201 40.17 108.00 -81.84
C TRP A 201 40.94 109.20 -81.28
N ARG A 202 41.01 110.29 -82.06
CA ARG A 202 41.85 111.47 -81.79
C ARG A 202 41.48 112.19 -80.48
N ASP A 203 40.20 112.27 -80.16
CA ASP A 203 39.70 112.98 -78.98
C ASP A 203 39.80 112.18 -77.67
N GLY A 204 40.25 110.92 -77.75
CA GLY A 204 40.39 109.99 -76.63
C GLY A 204 39.09 109.45 -76.03
N LEU A 205 37.91 109.92 -76.47
CA LEU A 205 36.63 109.48 -75.91
C LEU A 205 36.35 108.02 -76.27
N ALA A 206 36.74 107.57 -77.47
CA ALA A 206 36.57 106.18 -77.90
C ALA A 206 37.29 105.16 -76.98
N PHE A 207 38.52 105.45 -76.55
CA PHE A 207 39.24 104.58 -75.61
C PHE A 207 38.58 104.54 -74.24
N ASN A 208 38.15 105.69 -73.72
CA ASN A 208 37.46 105.77 -72.42
C ASN A 208 36.10 105.06 -72.46
N ALA A 209 35.34 105.17 -73.56
CA ALA A 209 34.05 104.50 -73.72
C ALA A 209 34.17 102.98 -73.72
N LEU A 210 35.21 102.44 -74.38
CA LEU A 210 35.48 101.00 -74.37
C LEU A 210 35.80 100.48 -72.98
N ILE A 211 36.64 101.18 -72.22
CA ILE A 211 36.94 100.79 -70.84
C ILE A 211 35.68 100.89 -69.98
N HIS A 212 34.96 102.02 -70.00
CA HIS A 212 33.75 102.23 -69.20
C HIS A 212 32.64 101.20 -69.52
N ARG A 213 32.48 100.79 -70.78
CA ARG A 213 31.48 99.78 -71.15
C ARG A 213 31.70 98.44 -70.46
N HIS A 214 32.97 98.03 -70.31
CA HIS A 214 33.34 96.76 -69.71
C HIS A 214 33.57 96.85 -68.20
N ARG A 215 34.06 98.00 -67.73
CA ARG A 215 34.39 98.31 -66.34
C ARG A 215 33.94 99.75 -66.04
N PRO A 216 32.64 99.96 -65.79
CA PRO A 216 32.09 101.29 -65.53
C PRO A 216 32.63 101.90 -64.24
N ASP A 217 33.12 101.06 -63.32
CA ASP A 217 33.76 101.43 -62.06
C ASP A 217 35.07 102.22 -62.23
N LEU A 218 35.73 102.13 -63.38
CA LEU A 218 37.06 102.71 -63.58
C LEU A 218 37.06 104.12 -64.19
N ILE A 219 35.97 104.55 -64.86
CA ILE A 219 35.94 105.80 -65.62
C ILE A 219 34.65 106.57 -65.36
N GLU A 220 34.77 107.84 -64.99
CA GLU A 220 33.62 108.75 -64.93
C GLU A 220 33.38 109.42 -66.30
N PHE A 221 32.70 108.71 -67.20
CA PHE A 221 32.59 109.11 -68.61
C PHE A 221 31.93 110.49 -68.79
N ASN A 222 30.97 110.85 -67.94
CA ASN A 222 30.21 112.10 -68.03
C ASN A 222 31.06 113.38 -67.82
N LYS A 223 32.27 113.27 -67.27
CA LYS A 223 33.17 114.41 -67.04
C LYS A 223 34.11 114.69 -68.22
N LEU A 224 34.13 113.81 -69.23
CA LEU A 224 35.03 113.92 -70.37
C LEU A 224 34.37 114.73 -71.49
N THR A 225 35.13 115.64 -72.10
CA THR A 225 34.68 116.48 -73.22
C THR A 225 35.65 116.38 -74.40
N ARG A 226 35.15 116.53 -75.63
CA ARG A 226 35.97 116.48 -76.86
C ARG A 226 37.09 117.52 -76.92
N SER A 227 36.94 118.66 -76.23
CA SER A 227 37.94 119.73 -76.22
C SER A 227 39.27 119.32 -75.56
N ASN A 228 39.24 118.34 -74.64
CA ASN A 228 40.39 117.95 -73.83
C ASN A 228 41.02 116.63 -74.30
N ALA A 229 41.25 116.51 -75.61
CA ALA A 229 41.74 115.29 -76.27
C ALA A 229 42.97 114.66 -75.58
N THR A 230 44.01 115.47 -75.31
CA THR A 230 45.25 115.01 -74.67
C THR A 230 45.01 114.42 -73.27
N HIS A 231 44.14 115.05 -72.47
CA HIS A 231 43.78 114.56 -71.13
C HIS A 231 43.00 113.24 -71.22
N ASN A 232 42.01 113.18 -72.11
CA ASN A 232 41.19 111.98 -72.30
C ASN A 232 42.04 110.77 -72.70
N LEU A 233 42.97 110.95 -73.65
CA LEU A 233 43.92 109.92 -74.08
C LEU A 233 44.82 109.49 -72.93
N GLN A 234 45.42 110.44 -72.20
CA GLN A 234 46.28 110.15 -71.05
C GLN A 234 45.55 109.35 -69.96
N GLN A 235 44.29 109.72 -69.65
CA GLN A 235 43.47 109.03 -68.69
C GLN A 235 43.19 107.58 -69.10
N ALA A 236 42.72 107.35 -70.34
CA ALA A 236 42.45 106.01 -70.83
C ALA A 236 43.70 105.13 -70.78
N PHE A 237 44.84 105.66 -71.23
CA PHE A 237 46.09 104.91 -71.28
C PHE A 237 46.63 104.59 -69.88
N ASN A 238 46.52 105.52 -68.92
CA ASN A 238 46.88 105.29 -67.52
C ASN A 238 46.01 104.23 -66.85
N ILE A 239 44.69 104.32 -67.02
CA ILE A 239 43.74 103.36 -66.42
C ILE A 239 43.97 101.97 -66.99
N ALA A 240 44.17 101.86 -68.30
CA ALA A 240 44.43 100.58 -68.94
C ALA A 240 45.69 99.90 -68.41
N GLU A 241 46.77 100.65 -68.18
CA GLU A 241 48.01 100.09 -67.63
C GLU A 241 47.88 99.72 -66.15
N GLN A 242 47.39 100.65 -65.32
CA GLN A 242 47.37 100.46 -63.87
C GLN A 242 46.30 99.49 -63.41
N SER A 243 45.12 99.51 -64.03
CA SER A 243 43.96 98.72 -63.59
C SER A 243 43.71 97.48 -64.45
N LEU A 244 44.03 97.52 -65.75
CA LEU A 244 43.83 96.39 -66.65
C LEU A 244 45.14 95.64 -66.99
N GLY A 245 46.31 96.19 -66.63
CA GLY A 245 47.61 95.61 -66.97
C GLY A 245 47.97 95.71 -68.46
N LEU A 246 47.29 96.56 -69.23
CA LEU A 246 47.53 96.77 -70.66
C LEU A 246 48.66 97.80 -70.86
N THR A 247 49.80 97.36 -71.39
CA THR A 247 50.96 98.24 -71.67
C THR A 247 50.57 99.41 -72.56
N LYS A 248 50.94 100.64 -72.18
CA LYS A 248 50.71 101.83 -73.00
C LYS A 248 51.52 101.76 -74.29
N LEU A 249 50.87 101.55 -75.44
CA LEU A 249 51.55 101.46 -76.73
C LEU A 249 51.66 102.82 -77.45
N LEU A 250 50.74 103.73 -77.15
CA LEU A 250 50.64 105.06 -77.77
C LEU A 250 50.84 106.13 -76.69
N ASP A 251 51.43 107.25 -77.05
CA ASP A 251 51.41 108.44 -76.20
C ASP A 251 50.36 109.44 -76.73
N PRO A 252 49.75 110.29 -75.88
CA PRO A 252 48.65 111.16 -76.32
C PRO A 252 49.00 112.09 -77.49
N GLU A 253 50.25 112.55 -77.56
CA GLU A 253 50.79 113.37 -78.65
C GLU A 253 50.86 112.64 -79.99
N ASP A 254 51.03 111.31 -79.99
CA ASP A 254 51.08 110.49 -81.21
C ASP A 254 49.69 110.26 -81.82
N VAL A 255 48.62 110.50 -81.04
CA VAL A 255 47.22 110.29 -81.43
C VAL A 255 46.49 111.62 -81.64
N ASN A 256 46.81 112.66 -80.88
CA ASN A 256 46.23 114.00 -81.06
C ASN A 256 46.93 114.80 -82.18
N THR A 257 47.05 114.19 -83.37
CA THR A 257 47.60 114.81 -84.59
C THR A 257 46.50 114.94 -85.66
N GLU A 258 46.74 115.69 -86.73
CA GLU A 258 45.75 115.83 -87.81
C GLU A 258 45.42 114.50 -88.49
N ASN A 259 46.44 113.65 -88.68
CA ASN A 259 46.32 112.35 -89.33
C ASN A 259 47.00 111.25 -88.49
N PRO A 260 46.31 110.71 -87.47
CA PRO A 260 46.85 109.66 -86.63
C PRO A 260 47.14 108.38 -87.42
N ASP A 261 48.21 107.67 -87.07
CA ASP A 261 48.59 106.46 -87.79
C ASP A 261 47.64 105.28 -87.48
N GLU A 262 47.00 104.77 -88.53
CA GLU A 262 45.98 103.73 -88.44
C GLU A 262 46.50 102.43 -87.81
N LYS A 263 47.70 101.99 -88.23
CA LYS A 263 48.28 100.72 -87.77
C LYS A 263 48.57 100.75 -86.28
N SER A 264 49.05 101.89 -85.81
CA SER A 264 49.41 102.12 -84.42
C SER A 264 48.17 102.10 -83.50
N ILE A 265 47.08 102.74 -83.92
CA ILE A 265 45.79 102.70 -83.21
C ILE A 265 45.21 101.28 -83.17
N ILE A 266 45.13 100.59 -84.31
CA ILE A 266 44.60 99.22 -84.37
C ILE A 266 45.36 98.29 -83.41
N THR A 267 46.69 98.38 -83.42
CA THR A 267 47.56 97.53 -82.58
C THR A 267 47.20 97.68 -81.10
N TYR A 268 46.93 98.91 -80.65
CA TYR A 268 46.56 99.14 -79.26
C TYR A 268 45.13 98.70 -78.96
N VAL A 269 44.16 99.03 -79.81
CA VAL A 269 42.75 98.65 -79.64
C VAL A 269 42.56 97.12 -79.59
N VAL A 270 43.32 96.36 -80.38
CA VAL A 270 43.29 94.89 -80.31
C VAL A 270 43.72 94.35 -78.94
N SER A 271 44.64 95.03 -78.26
CA SER A 271 45.05 94.63 -76.91
C SER A 271 43.88 94.72 -75.92
N TYR A 272 42.99 95.73 -76.07
CA TYR A 272 41.75 95.83 -75.28
C TYR A 272 40.76 94.71 -75.62
N TYR A 273 40.59 94.38 -76.91
CA TYR A 273 39.69 93.30 -77.34
C TYR A 273 40.05 91.96 -76.67
N HIS A 274 41.32 91.55 -76.76
CA HIS A 274 41.77 90.25 -76.23
C HIS A 274 41.59 90.16 -74.72
N TYR A 275 41.88 91.24 -73.99
CA TYR A 275 41.68 91.29 -72.54
C TYR A 275 40.20 91.08 -72.16
N PHE A 276 39.29 91.87 -72.74
CA PHE A 276 37.87 91.79 -72.37
C PHE A 276 37.18 90.53 -72.89
N SER A 277 37.63 89.97 -74.02
CA SER A 277 37.13 88.68 -74.53
C SER A 277 37.48 87.53 -73.59
N LYS A 278 38.74 87.47 -73.12
CA LYS A 278 39.20 86.48 -72.14
C LYS A 278 38.42 86.57 -70.82
N MET A 279 38.13 87.78 -70.35
CA MET A 279 37.34 88.00 -69.13
C MET A 279 35.92 87.41 -69.25
N LYS A 280 35.26 87.57 -70.40
CA LYS A 280 33.90 87.03 -70.63
C LYS A 280 33.89 85.50 -70.65
N ALA A 281 34.90 84.86 -71.26
CA ALA A 281 35.00 83.40 -71.35
C ALA A 281 35.07 82.75 -69.95
N LEU A 282 35.91 83.28 -69.05
CA LEU A 282 36.06 82.78 -67.68
C LEU A 282 34.76 82.83 -66.86
N ILE A 283 33.94 83.87 -67.05
CA ILE A 283 32.63 83.99 -66.36
C ILE A 283 31.66 82.90 -66.82
N VAL A 284 31.64 82.57 -68.11
CA VAL A 284 30.77 81.53 -68.67
C VAL A 284 31.20 80.14 -68.19
N GLU A 285 32.51 79.87 -68.14
CA GLU A 285 33.05 78.64 -67.57
C GLU A 285 32.65 78.47 -66.09
N GLY A 286 32.77 79.53 -65.29
CA GLY A 286 32.29 79.54 -63.90
C GLY A 286 30.80 79.23 -63.75
N LYS A 287 29.94 79.79 -64.62
CA LYS A 287 28.50 79.49 -64.63
C LYS A 287 28.20 78.02 -64.97
N ARG A 288 28.94 77.42 -65.90
CA ARG A 288 28.77 76.00 -66.27
C ARG A 288 29.15 75.07 -65.12
N VAL A 289 30.24 75.36 -64.41
CA VAL A 289 30.65 74.62 -63.20
C VAL A 289 29.60 74.77 -62.10
N GLY A 290 29.07 75.98 -61.89
CA GLY A 290 27.99 76.23 -60.93
C GLY A 290 26.75 75.37 -61.22
N LYS A 291 26.34 75.23 -62.48
CA LYS A 291 25.18 74.41 -62.85
C LYS A 291 25.38 72.92 -62.57
N VAL A 292 26.59 72.39 -62.79
CA VAL A 292 26.92 71.00 -62.44
C VAL A 292 26.90 70.79 -60.94
N LEU A 293 27.44 71.75 -60.16
CA LEU A 293 27.43 71.69 -58.70
C LEU A 293 26.01 71.73 -58.12
N GLU A 294 25.13 72.59 -58.65
CA GLU A 294 23.71 72.61 -58.28
C GLU A 294 23.04 71.25 -58.47
N ASN A 295 23.29 70.59 -59.62
CA ASN A 295 22.75 69.27 -59.90
C ASN A 295 23.28 68.20 -58.92
N CYS A 296 24.55 68.29 -58.50
CA CYS A 296 25.12 67.40 -57.47
C CYS A 296 24.45 67.62 -56.10
N VAL A 297 24.29 68.87 -55.67
CA VAL A 297 23.66 69.21 -54.38
C VAL A 297 22.19 68.75 -54.35
N GLU A 298 21.47 68.91 -55.46
CA GLU A 298 20.09 68.45 -55.55
C GLU A 298 19.99 66.92 -55.49
N ALA A 299 20.94 66.21 -56.12
CA ALA A 299 21.03 64.75 -56.06
C ALA A 299 21.33 64.25 -54.63
N GLU A 300 22.23 64.92 -53.91
CA GLU A 300 22.55 64.60 -52.52
C GLU A 300 21.36 64.81 -51.58
N LYS A 301 20.58 65.89 -51.79
CA LYS A 301 19.34 66.14 -51.01
C LYS A 301 18.32 65.02 -51.15
N ILE A 302 18.08 64.53 -52.37
CA ILE A 302 17.12 63.43 -52.59
C ILE A 302 17.64 62.08 -52.05
N VAL A 303 18.96 61.84 -52.08
CA VAL A 303 19.61 60.68 -51.45
C VAL A 303 19.44 60.71 -49.94
N ASN A 304 19.77 61.82 -49.28
CA ASN A 304 19.60 61.97 -47.83
C ASN A 304 18.14 61.81 -47.39
N ARG A 305 17.20 62.29 -48.22
CA ARG A 305 15.75 62.09 -47.98
C ARG A 305 15.36 60.60 -48.06
N TYR A 306 15.89 59.85 -49.04
CA TYR A 306 15.66 58.41 -49.11
C TYR A 306 16.20 57.71 -47.86
N GLU A 307 17.41 58.04 -47.45
CA GLU A 307 18.05 57.44 -46.28
C GLU A 307 17.31 57.72 -44.97
N GLY A 308 16.83 58.95 -44.76
CA GLY A 308 16.04 59.30 -43.58
C GLY A 308 14.73 58.52 -43.53
N LEU A 309 13.97 58.53 -44.64
CA LEU A 309 12.71 57.80 -44.73
C LEU A 309 12.88 56.28 -44.58
N ALA A 310 13.96 55.71 -45.12
CA ALA A 310 14.27 54.29 -44.99
C ALA A 310 14.60 53.92 -43.53
N SER A 311 15.39 54.74 -42.84
CA SER A 311 15.69 54.58 -41.41
C SER A 311 14.43 54.67 -40.54
N ASP A 312 13.59 55.69 -40.76
CA ASP A 312 12.34 55.87 -40.00
C ASP A 312 11.40 54.68 -40.16
N LEU A 313 11.29 54.13 -41.38
CA LEU A 313 10.45 52.96 -41.64
C LEU A 313 11.01 51.70 -40.97
N LEU A 314 12.33 51.45 -41.04
CA LEU A 314 12.97 50.31 -40.40
C LEU A 314 12.86 50.38 -38.87
N ASP A 315 13.07 51.55 -38.28
CA ASP A 315 12.90 51.78 -36.85
C ASP A 315 11.45 51.55 -36.40
N TRP A 316 10.48 52.01 -37.20
CA TRP A 316 9.07 51.74 -36.94
C TRP A 316 8.76 50.25 -37.00
N ILE A 317 9.28 49.53 -38.00
CA ILE A 317 9.10 48.07 -38.13
C ILE A 317 9.62 47.35 -36.88
N GLU A 318 10.86 47.60 -36.47
CA GLU A 318 11.47 46.91 -35.31
C GLU A 318 10.74 47.24 -34.00
N LYS A 319 10.36 48.50 -33.77
CA LYS A 319 9.54 48.89 -32.61
C LYS A 319 8.16 48.22 -32.61
N THR A 320 7.53 48.13 -33.78
CA THR A 320 6.21 47.51 -33.93
C THR A 320 6.28 46.00 -33.70
N ILE A 321 7.31 45.32 -34.23
CA ILE A 321 7.58 43.90 -33.93
C ILE A 321 7.70 43.71 -32.42
N ALA A 322 8.48 44.54 -31.71
CA ALA A 322 8.63 44.42 -30.26
C ALA A 322 7.29 44.55 -29.50
N VAL A 323 6.38 45.43 -29.94
CA VAL A 323 5.05 45.60 -29.34
C VAL A 323 4.12 44.43 -29.67
N ILE A 324 4.09 43.97 -30.92
CA ILE A 324 3.17 42.92 -31.40
C ILE A 324 3.61 41.53 -30.96
N SER A 325 4.92 41.26 -30.87
CA SER A 325 5.47 39.99 -30.38
C SER A 325 5.29 39.79 -28.87
N ASN A 326 4.83 40.79 -28.13
CA ASN A 326 4.54 40.65 -26.70
C ASN A 326 3.40 39.64 -26.47
N GLN A 327 3.68 38.47 -25.90
CA GLN A 327 2.69 37.42 -25.66
C GLN A 327 1.96 37.54 -24.30
N LYS A 328 1.96 38.72 -23.67
CA LYS A 328 1.16 38.97 -22.46
C LYS A 328 -0.29 39.27 -22.85
N PHE A 329 -1.20 38.42 -22.39
CA PHE A 329 -2.64 38.58 -22.59
C PHE A 329 -3.32 39.04 -21.31
N ALA A 330 -4.39 39.81 -21.44
CA ALA A 330 -5.25 40.10 -20.32
C ALA A 330 -5.94 38.80 -19.86
N ASN A 331 -5.97 38.54 -18.55
CA ASN A 331 -6.66 37.37 -18.02
C ASN A 331 -8.16 37.65 -17.85
N SER A 332 -8.85 38.04 -18.93
CA SER A 332 -10.30 38.22 -18.95
C SER A 332 -10.78 38.27 -20.40
N LEU A 333 -11.98 37.77 -20.66
CA LEU A 333 -12.56 37.79 -21.99
C LEU A 333 -12.63 39.22 -22.57
N THR A 334 -13.12 40.16 -21.78
CA THR A 334 -13.21 41.58 -22.15
C THR A 334 -11.83 42.20 -22.41
N GLY A 335 -10.83 41.87 -21.59
CA GLY A 335 -9.47 42.36 -21.79
C GLY A 335 -8.84 41.84 -23.09
N VAL A 336 -9.04 40.56 -23.43
CA VAL A 336 -8.53 39.98 -24.69
C VAL A 336 -9.26 40.56 -25.91
N GLN A 337 -10.58 40.80 -25.81
CA GLN A 337 -11.35 41.48 -26.87
C GLN A 337 -10.81 42.89 -27.14
N GLN A 338 -10.47 43.66 -26.11
CA GLN A 338 -9.83 44.98 -26.26
C GLN A 338 -8.46 44.87 -26.94
N GLN A 339 -7.64 43.89 -26.57
CA GLN A 339 -6.34 43.64 -27.22
C GLN A 339 -6.51 43.25 -28.70
N LEU A 340 -7.52 42.45 -29.03
CA LEU A 340 -7.85 42.09 -30.41
C LEU A 340 -8.37 43.28 -31.22
N GLN A 341 -9.16 44.16 -30.60
CA GLN A 341 -9.63 45.39 -31.23
C GLN A 341 -8.45 46.31 -31.55
N ALA A 342 -7.54 46.55 -30.61
CA ALA A 342 -6.34 47.34 -30.83
C ALA A 342 -5.45 46.76 -31.95
N PHE A 343 -5.29 45.44 -31.98
CA PHE A 343 -4.56 44.75 -33.05
C PHE A 343 -5.25 44.90 -34.41
N THR A 344 -6.58 44.84 -34.44
CA THR A 344 -7.37 45.07 -35.67
C THR A 344 -7.22 46.52 -36.16
N THR A 345 -7.25 47.51 -35.26
CA THR A 345 -6.97 48.92 -35.57
C THR A 345 -5.58 49.09 -36.20
N TYR A 346 -4.55 48.47 -35.62
CA TYR A 346 -3.21 48.45 -36.20
C TYR A 346 -3.21 47.89 -37.64
N CYS A 347 -3.79 46.72 -37.87
CA CYS A 347 -3.81 46.07 -39.19
C CYS A 347 -4.60 46.86 -40.24
N THR A 348 -5.67 47.56 -39.84
CA THR A 348 -6.61 48.21 -40.77
C THR A 348 -6.32 49.68 -41.01
N ILE A 349 -5.68 50.36 -40.06
CA ILE A 349 -5.46 51.82 -40.12
C ILE A 349 -3.96 52.13 -40.22
N GLU A 350 -3.14 51.62 -39.31
CA GLU A 350 -1.73 52.01 -39.21
C GLU A 350 -0.85 51.35 -40.27
N LYS A 351 -0.94 50.02 -40.42
CA LYS A 351 -0.11 49.24 -41.37
C LYS A 351 -0.26 49.69 -42.83
N PRO A 352 -1.48 49.97 -43.38
CA PRO A 352 -1.62 50.38 -44.78
C PRO A 352 -0.85 51.66 -45.13
N ILE A 353 -0.80 52.64 -44.20
CA ILE A 353 -0.05 53.89 -44.40
C ILE A 353 1.45 53.59 -44.54
N LYS A 354 1.98 52.72 -43.68
CA LYS A 354 3.39 52.30 -43.70
C LYS A 354 3.74 51.45 -44.92
N PHE A 355 2.79 50.64 -45.40
CA PHE A 355 2.97 49.91 -46.66
C PHE A 355 3.07 50.86 -47.86
N GLN A 356 2.31 51.97 -47.86
CA GLN A 356 2.43 53.01 -48.88
C GLN A 356 3.79 53.73 -48.79
N GLU A 357 4.29 54.03 -47.59
CA GLU A 357 5.64 54.60 -47.40
C GLU A 357 6.75 53.68 -47.97
N LYS A 358 6.64 52.37 -47.75
CA LYS A 358 7.53 51.36 -48.36
C LYS A 358 7.53 51.46 -49.89
N GLY A 359 6.37 51.52 -50.53
CA GLY A 359 6.27 51.69 -51.99
C GLY A 359 6.84 53.03 -52.47
N ASN A 360 6.60 54.11 -51.72
CA ASN A 360 7.16 55.43 -52.04
C ASN A 360 8.70 55.44 -52.01
N LEU A 361 9.33 54.64 -51.13
CA LEU A 361 10.79 54.49 -51.08
C LEU A 361 11.35 53.81 -52.34
N GLU A 362 10.68 52.79 -52.87
CA GLU A 362 11.07 52.13 -54.13
C GLU A 362 11.02 53.11 -55.30
N VAL A 363 9.94 53.89 -55.40
CA VAL A 363 9.77 54.93 -56.43
C VAL A 363 10.84 56.02 -56.28
N LEU A 364 11.14 56.43 -55.05
CA LEU A 364 12.17 57.44 -54.79
C LEU A 364 13.57 56.94 -55.19
N LEU A 365 13.92 55.68 -54.88
CA LEU A 365 15.18 55.08 -55.29
C LEU A 365 15.30 55.01 -56.81
N PHE A 366 14.25 54.59 -57.50
CA PHE A 366 14.21 54.58 -58.96
C PHE A 366 14.41 55.99 -59.54
N THR A 367 13.78 56.99 -58.94
CA THR A 367 13.92 58.40 -59.33
C THR A 367 15.35 58.89 -59.16
N ILE A 368 16.00 58.59 -58.02
CA ILE A 368 17.40 58.93 -57.74
C ILE A 368 18.31 58.28 -58.78
N GLN A 369 18.17 56.97 -59.01
CA GLN A 369 18.99 56.23 -59.97
C GLN A 369 18.79 56.72 -61.42
N SER A 370 17.58 57.12 -61.78
CA SER A 370 17.28 57.68 -63.10
C SER A 370 17.91 59.07 -63.27
N LYS A 371 17.80 59.92 -62.25
CA LYS A 371 18.38 61.28 -62.26
C LYS A 371 19.91 61.25 -62.31
N LEU A 372 20.56 60.36 -61.54
CA LEU A 372 22.02 60.19 -61.56
C LEU A 372 22.51 59.65 -62.90
N ARG A 373 21.79 58.69 -63.52
CA ARG A 373 22.10 58.19 -64.86
C ARG A 373 21.98 59.29 -65.92
N ALA A 374 20.92 60.09 -65.89
CA ALA A 374 20.75 61.22 -66.81
C ALA A 374 21.88 62.26 -66.70
N ASN A 375 22.48 62.40 -65.52
CA ASN A 375 23.62 63.29 -65.26
C ASN A 375 24.99 62.65 -65.51
N ASN A 376 25.07 61.43 -66.09
CA ASN A 376 26.30 60.65 -66.26
C ASN A 376 27.07 60.41 -64.94
N GLN A 377 26.37 60.34 -63.82
CA GLN A 377 26.93 60.02 -62.50
C GLN A 377 26.74 58.53 -62.20
N LYS A 378 27.57 57.99 -61.29
CA LYS A 378 27.42 56.60 -60.83
C LYS A 378 26.03 56.43 -60.19
N PRO A 379 25.28 55.36 -60.53
CA PRO A 379 24.01 55.08 -59.89
C PRO A 379 24.18 54.96 -58.38
N TYR A 380 23.31 55.62 -57.62
CA TYR A 380 23.29 55.49 -56.17
C TYR A 380 22.87 54.08 -55.76
N VAL A 381 23.65 53.49 -54.86
CA VAL A 381 23.37 52.24 -54.17
C VAL A 381 23.26 52.59 -52.69
N PRO A 382 22.11 52.35 -52.05
CA PRO A 382 21.96 52.55 -50.61
C PRO A 382 23.01 51.81 -49.79
N HIS A 383 23.38 52.37 -48.64
CA HIS A 383 24.23 51.70 -47.68
C HIS A 383 23.61 50.39 -47.16
N ASP A 384 24.47 49.45 -46.77
CA ASP A 384 24.07 48.16 -46.20
C ASP A 384 23.11 48.35 -45.02
N GLY A 385 21.99 47.61 -45.02
CA GLY A 385 20.91 47.76 -44.03
C GLY A 385 19.80 48.73 -44.44
N LYS A 386 20.00 49.56 -45.46
CA LYS A 386 18.96 50.45 -46.04
C LYS A 386 18.57 50.06 -47.46
N LEU A 387 18.95 48.87 -47.92
CA LEU A 387 18.58 48.37 -49.24
C LEU A 387 17.07 48.05 -49.27
N ILE A 388 16.44 48.15 -50.44
CA ILE A 388 15.04 47.73 -50.63
C ILE A 388 14.86 46.25 -50.24
N SER A 389 15.87 45.40 -50.46
CA SER A 389 15.85 44.00 -49.99
C SER A 389 15.80 43.87 -48.47
N ASP A 390 16.48 44.76 -47.74
CA ASP A 390 16.51 44.72 -46.28
C ASP A 390 15.19 45.23 -45.69
N ILE A 391 14.61 46.27 -46.29
CA ILE A 391 13.25 46.75 -45.98
C ILE A 391 12.22 45.65 -46.24
N ASN A 392 12.33 44.92 -47.36
CA ASN A 392 11.47 43.78 -47.66
C ASN A 392 11.61 42.67 -46.61
N LYS A 393 12.84 42.28 -46.23
CA LYS A 393 13.08 41.29 -45.17
C LYS A 393 12.54 41.75 -43.81
N ALA A 394 12.71 43.03 -43.45
CA ALA A 394 12.16 43.58 -42.22
C ALA A 394 10.62 43.55 -42.24
N TRP A 395 10.01 43.86 -43.38
CA TRP A 395 8.56 43.77 -43.58
C TRP A 395 8.04 42.34 -43.47
N GLU A 396 8.74 41.35 -44.04
CA GLU A 396 8.40 39.92 -43.88
C GLU A 396 8.47 39.48 -42.40
N ARG A 397 9.46 39.96 -41.64
CA ARG A 397 9.55 39.71 -40.19
C ARG A 397 8.36 40.32 -39.44
N LEU A 398 7.91 41.51 -39.83
CA LEU A 398 6.71 42.14 -39.27
C LEU A 398 5.45 41.32 -39.56
N GLU A 399 5.27 40.86 -40.80
CA GLU A 399 4.12 40.05 -41.19
C GLU A 399 4.08 38.69 -40.47
N LYS A 400 5.26 38.08 -40.25
CA LYS A 400 5.38 36.88 -39.43
C LYS A 400 4.96 37.14 -37.98
N ALA A 401 5.47 38.20 -37.35
CA ALA A 401 5.11 38.58 -35.97
C ALA A 401 3.60 38.91 -35.85
N GLU A 402 3.03 39.57 -36.85
CA GLU A 402 1.59 39.86 -36.95
C GLU A 402 0.76 38.58 -37.01
N HIS A 403 1.14 37.63 -37.87
CA HIS A 403 0.45 36.34 -37.97
C HIS A 403 0.48 35.58 -36.63
N GLU A 404 1.66 35.47 -36.01
CA GLU A 404 1.84 34.81 -34.72
C GLU A 404 0.99 35.46 -33.62
N ARG A 405 0.97 36.81 -33.56
CA ARG A 405 0.14 37.56 -32.61
C ARG A 405 -1.35 37.35 -32.85
N GLY A 406 -1.79 37.36 -34.11
CA GLY A 406 -3.18 37.12 -34.48
C GLY A 406 -3.66 35.72 -34.08
N VAL A 407 -2.85 34.69 -34.30
CA VAL A 407 -3.13 33.31 -33.87
C VAL A 407 -3.19 33.22 -32.34
N ALA A 408 -2.22 33.81 -31.66
CA ALA A 408 -2.15 33.76 -30.20
C ALA A 408 -3.32 34.49 -29.52
N LEU A 409 -3.72 35.68 -30.02
CA LEU A 409 -4.89 36.40 -29.54
C LEU A 409 -6.19 35.61 -29.72
N ARG A 410 -6.38 34.96 -30.88
CA ARG A 410 -7.56 34.12 -31.13
C ARG A 410 -7.59 32.89 -30.23
N LYS A 411 -6.44 32.22 -30.04
CA LYS A 411 -6.32 31.06 -29.14
C LYS A 411 -6.67 31.45 -27.70
N GLU A 412 -6.15 32.57 -27.23
CA GLU A 412 -6.45 33.07 -25.89
C GLU A 412 -7.91 33.53 -25.75
N LEU A 413 -8.49 34.15 -26.79
CA LEU A 413 -9.91 34.52 -26.79
C LEU A 413 -10.81 33.30 -26.58
N ILE A 414 -10.58 32.23 -27.36
CA ILE A 414 -11.32 30.97 -27.24
C ILE A 414 -11.15 30.37 -25.84
N ARG A 415 -9.94 30.44 -25.28
CA ARG A 415 -9.64 29.95 -23.93
C ARG A 415 -10.44 30.72 -22.87
N GLN A 416 -10.47 32.04 -22.96
CA GLN A 416 -11.24 32.90 -22.04
C GLN A 416 -12.76 32.69 -22.20
N GLU A 417 -13.28 32.52 -23.42
CA GLU A 417 -14.69 32.18 -23.65
C GLU A 417 -15.07 30.84 -23.02
N LYS A 418 -14.21 29.82 -23.17
CA LYS A 418 -14.40 28.51 -22.52
C LYS A 418 -14.43 28.67 -20.99
N LEU A 419 -13.54 29.46 -20.41
CA LEU A 419 -13.50 29.68 -18.97
C LEU A 419 -14.74 30.42 -18.44
N GLU A 420 -15.25 31.41 -19.16
CA GLU A 420 -16.50 32.07 -18.77
C GLU A 420 -17.71 31.13 -18.85
N LEU A 421 -17.77 30.25 -19.87
CA LEU A 421 -18.81 29.22 -19.95
C LEU A 421 -18.71 28.21 -18.80
N LEU A 422 -17.49 27.81 -18.42
CA LEU A 422 -17.25 26.96 -17.25
C LEU A 422 -17.69 27.65 -15.96
N ALA A 423 -17.38 28.93 -15.80
CA ALA A 423 -17.81 29.73 -14.64
C ALA A 423 -19.33 29.82 -14.53
N GLN A 424 -20.03 30.09 -15.63
CA GLN A 424 -21.50 30.10 -15.68
C GLN A 424 -22.09 28.73 -15.32
N ARG A 425 -21.50 27.65 -15.85
CA ARG A 425 -21.92 26.27 -15.53
C ARG A 425 -21.69 25.95 -14.05
N PHE A 426 -20.56 26.37 -13.49
CA PHE A 426 -20.26 26.24 -12.07
C PHE A 426 -21.28 26.98 -11.21
N ASP A 427 -21.58 28.25 -11.51
CA ASP A 427 -22.55 29.05 -10.75
C ASP A 427 -23.95 28.44 -10.79
N HIS A 428 -24.40 27.98 -11.97
CA HIS A 428 -25.69 27.31 -12.10
C HIS A 428 -25.75 26.01 -11.29
N LYS A 429 -24.75 25.14 -11.43
CA LYS A 429 -24.70 23.88 -10.69
C LYS A 429 -24.66 24.15 -9.19
N THR A 430 -23.78 25.03 -8.75
CA THR A 430 -23.61 25.36 -7.32
C THR A 430 -24.91 25.88 -6.70
N THR A 431 -25.65 26.73 -7.40
CA THR A 431 -26.95 27.24 -6.94
C THR A 431 -27.97 26.12 -6.75
N MET A 432 -28.03 25.14 -7.67
CA MET A 432 -28.90 23.97 -7.50
C MET A 432 -28.49 23.09 -6.32
N ARG A 433 -27.18 22.86 -6.13
CA ARG A 433 -26.66 22.02 -5.03
C ARG A 433 -26.96 22.68 -3.69
N GLN A 434 -26.73 24.00 -3.61
CA GLN A 434 -27.06 24.83 -2.44
C GLN A 434 -28.53 24.71 -2.03
N ALA A 435 -29.46 24.79 -2.99
CA ALA A 435 -30.90 24.67 -2.70
C ALA A 435 -31.25 23.27 -2.17
N TRP A 436 -30.74 22.22 -2.82
CA TRP A 436 -30.98 20.83 -2.41
C TRP A 436 -30.36 20.53 -1.03
N LEU A 437 -29.16 21.04 -0.75
CA LEU A 437 -28.49 20.90 0.56
C LEU A 437 -29.34 21.54 1.67
N ASN A 438 -29.81 22.77 1.47
CA ASN A 438 -30.63 23.47 2.45
C ASN A 438 -31.94 22.72 2.76
N GLU A 439 -32.59 22.17 1.74
CA GLU A 439 -33.82 21.40 1.90
C GLU A 439 -33.59 20.10 2.67
N ASN A 440 -32.55 19.35 2.31
CA ASN A 440 -32.23 18.08 2.98
C ASN A 440 -31.70 18.27 4.40
N GLN A 441 -30.90 19.30 4.66
CA GLN A 441 -30.49 19.65 6.02
C GLN A 441 -31.71 19.94 6.90
N ARG A 442 -32.70 20.68 6.40
CA ARG A 442 -33.95 20.93 7.12
C ARG A 442 -34.74 19.64 7.39
N LEU A 443 -34.80 18.73 6.41
CA LEU A 443 -35.52 17.47 6.52
C LEU A 443 -34.87 16.54 7.56
N VAL A 444 -33.55 16.42 7.53
CA VAL A 444 -32.78 15.55 8.44
C VAL A 444 -32.75 16.09 9.87
N SER A 445 -32.89 17.40 10.06
CA SER A 445 -32.90 18.03 11.38
C SER A 445 -34.15 17.75 12.24
N GLN A 446 -35.25 17.24 11.67
CA GLN A 446 -36.53 17.07 12.39
C GLN A 446 -36.75 15.66 12.95
N ASP A 447 -36.76 15.47 14.28
CA ASP A 447 -36.90 14.15 14.92
C ASP A 447 -38.35 13.61 14.92
N ASN A 448 -38.89 13.32 13.73
CA ASN A 448 -40.25 12.82 13.51
C ASN A 448 -40.30 11.28 13.55
N PHE A 449 -39.94 10.66 14.68
CA PHE A 449 -39.76 9.20 14.77
C PHE A 449 -41.04 8.42 15.10
N GLY A 450 -42.01 9.04 15.78
CA GLY A 450 -43.23 8.37 16.27
C GLY A 450 -43.10 7.90 17.73
N TYR A 451 -44.17 7.30 18.25
CA TYR A 451 -44.28 6.92 19.68
C TYR A 451 -44.39 5.40 19.92
N ASP A 452 -44.51 4.60 18.86
CA ASP A 452 -44.62 3.14 18.90
C ASP A 452 -43.58 2.47 18.00
N LEU A 453 -43.33 1.17 18.22
CA LEU A 453 -42.34 0.41 17.48
C LEU A 453 -42.58 0.45 15.95
N PRO A 454 -43.81 0.26 15.42
CA PRO A 454 -44.04 0.30 13.98
C PRO A 454 -43.77 1.67 13.34
N ALA A 455 -44.11 2.79 13.99
CA ALA A 455 -43.80 4.11 13.44
C ALA A 455 -42.30 4.38 13.42
N VAL A 456 -41.57 3.96 14.46
CA VAL A 456 -40.12 4.15 14.55
C VAL A 456 -39.38 3.27 13.53
N GLU A 457 -39.82 2.03 13.30
CA GLU A 457 -39.30 1.18 12.23
C GLU A 457 -39.59 1.76 10.84
N ALA A 458 -40.78 2.33 10.63
CA ALA A 458 -41.11 3.02 9.38
C ALA A 458 -40.25 4.29 9.19
N ALA A 459 -39.98 5.03 10.28
CA ALA A 459 -39.08 6.18 10.26
C ALA A 459 -37.63 5.75 9.96
N MET A 460 -37.18 4.59 10.47
CA MET A 460 -35.86 4.02 10.17
C MET A 460 -35.73 3.68 8.68
N LYS A 461 -36.71 2.98 8.11
CA LYS A 461 -36.73 2.68 6.66
C LYS A 461 -36.73 3.95 5.81
N LYS A 462 -37.48 4.99 6.22
CA LYS A 462 -37.45 6.30 5.54
C LYS A 462 -36.07 6.94 5.64
N HIS A 463 -35.40 6.84 6.79
CA HIS A 463 -34.07 7.37 6.97
C HIS A 463 -33.04 6.64 6.10
N GLU A 464 -33.07 5.31 6.02
CA GLU A 464 -32.21 4.52 5.13
C GLU A 464 -32.40 4.93 3.65
N ALA A 465 -33.64 5.20 3.23
CA ALA A 465 -33.92 5.71 1.89
C ALA A 465 -33.32 7.10 1.66
N ILE A 466 -33.38 7.99 2.67
CA ILE A 466 -32.74 9.31 2.63
C ILE A 466 -31.21 9.17 2.59
N GLU A 467 -30.60 8.27 3.39
CA GLU A 467 -29.16 8.00 3.36
C GLU A 467 -28.72 7.55 1.96
N ALA A 468 -29.48 6.65 1.32
CA ALA A 468 -29.19 6.17 -0.03
C ALA A 468 -29.30 7.28 -1.08
N ASP A 469 -30.36 8.11 -1.02
CA ASP A 469 -30.52 9.25 -1.93
C ASP A 469 -29.39 10.27 -1.76
N ILE A 470 -29.05 10.60 -0.52
CA ILE A 470 -27.93 11.50 -0.20
C ILE A 470 -26.62 10.92 -0.73
N ALA A 471 -26.31 9.64 -0.45
CA ALA A 471 -25.08 9.00 -0.95
C ALA A 471 -24.97 9.08 -2.48
N SER A 472 -26.07 8.88 -3.22
CA SER A 472 -26.09 9.01 -4.68
C SER A 472 -25.83 10.44 -5.17
N TYR A 473 -26.00 11.44 -4.32
CA TYR A 473 -25.80 12.85 -4.64
C TYR A 473 -24.32 13.29 -4.51
N GLU A 474 -23.46 12.46 -3.93
CA GLU A 474 -22.03 12.77 -3.72
C GLU A 474 -21.32 13.08 -5.04
N ASP A 475 -21.56 12.30 -6.10
CA ASP A 475 -21.00 12.54 -7.43
C ASP A 475 -21.38 13.93 -7.98
N ARG A 476 -22.60 14.41 -7.67
CA ARG A 476 -23.08 15.73 -8.10
C ARG A 476 -22.38 16.87 -7.37
N ILE A 477 -21.89 16.63 -6.16
CA ILE A 477 -21.01 17.55 -5.41
C ILE A 477 -19.59 17.45 -5.99
N GLY A 478 -19.11 16.26 -6.32
CA GLY A 478 -17.82 16.02 -6.98
C GLY A 478 -17.65 16.83 -8.26
N VAL A 479 -18.69 16.89 -9.10
CA VAL A 479 -18.68 17.71 -10.33
C VAL A 479 -18.50 19.22 -10.07
N VAL A 480 -18.91 19.75 -8.92
CA VAL A 480 -18.64 21.15 -8.54
C VAL A 480 -17.16 21.34 -8.23
N VAL A 481 -16.53 20.36 -7.57
CA VAL A 481 -15.10 20.35 -7.26
C VAL A 481 -14.27 20.23 -8.54
N GLU A 482 -14.65 19.35 -9.46
CA GLU A 482 -13.98 19.18 -10.75
C GLU A 482 -14.00 20.46 -11.59
N LEU A 483 -15.18 21.10 -11.73
CA LEU A 483 -15.30 22.36 -12.47
C LEU A 483 -14.46 23.48 -11.86
N ALA A 484 -14.42 23.58 -10.53
CA ALA A 484 -13.56 24.55 -9.85
C ALA A 484 -12.06 24.24 -10.09
N GLY A 485 -11.67 22.97 -10.03
CA GLY A 485 -10.30 22.52 -10.29
C GLY A 485 -9.84 22.76 -11.73
N GLU A 486 -10.70 22.51 -12.73
CA GLU A 486 -10.42 22.85 -14.13
C GLU A 486 -10.17 24.36 -14.31
N MET A 487 -10.98 25.20 -13.67
CA MET A 487 -10.83 26.66 -13.72
C MET A 487 -9.59 27.16 -12.98
N GLU A 488 -9.21 26.49 -11.89
CA GLU A 488 -7.99 26.80 -11.13
C GLU A 488 -6.73 26.47 -11.93
N ALA A 489 -6.68 25.29 -12.54
CA ALA A 489 -5.56 24.85 -13.37
C ALA A 489 -5.34 25.74 -14.60
N GLU A 490 -6.43 26.24 -15.19
CA GLU A 490 -6.41 27.17 -16.32
C GLU A 490 -6.28 28.65 -15.89
N GLY A 491 -6.17 28.95 -14.59
CA GLY A 491 -5.91 30.29 -14.09
C GLY A 491 -7.03 31.30 -14.35
N TYR A 492 -8.29 30.94 -14.11
CA TYR A 492 -9.43 31.87 -14.23
C TYR A 492 -9.27 33.10 -13.31
N TYR A 493 -9.68 34.27 -13.80
CA TYR A 493 -9.39 35.55 -13.13
C TYR A 493 -10.06 35.71 -11.76
N ASP A 494 -11.29 35.20 -11.61
CA ASP A 494 -12.07 35.26 -10.37
C ASP A 494 -12.10 33.90 -9.66
N ILE A 495 -10.99 33.17 -9.71
CA ILE A 495 -10.87 31.85 -9.08
C ILE A 495 -11.11 31.89 -7.57
N ARG A 496 -10.80 33.01 -6.90
CA ARG A 496 -11.04 33.16 -5.46
C ARG A 496 -12.52 33.05 -5.10
N ARG A 497 -13.42 33.66 -5.88
CA ARG A 497 -14.88 33.53 -5.69
C ARG A 497 -15.32 32.08 -5.88
N ILE A 498 -14.82 31.43 -6.93
CA ILE A 498 -15.17 30.05 -7.28
C ILE A 498 -14.76 29.10 -6.14
N LEU A 499 -13.52 29.20 -5.65
CA LEU A 499 -13.02 28.39 -4.54
C LEU A 499 -13.79 28.67 -3.24
N ALA A 500 -14.03 29.93 -2.88
CA ALA A 500 -14.82 30.25 -1.69
C ALA A 500 -16.23 29.63 -1.74
N ARG A 501 -16.86 29.63 -2.93
CA ARG A 501 -18.17 29.03 -3.13
C ARG A 501 -18.13 27.50 -3.13
N LYS A 502 -17.09 26.90 -3.70
CA LYS A 502 -16.82 25.45 -3.62
C LYS A 502 -16.69 25.00 -2.16
N GLU A 503 -15.86 25.68 -1.36
CA GLU A 503 -15.66 25.36 0.05
C GLU A 503 -16.95 25.54 0.87
N ASN A 504 -17.78 26.54 0.55
CA ASN A 504 -19.08 26.70 1.20
C ASN A 504 -20.01 25.49 0.98
N ILE A 505 -20.08 24.98 -0.27
CA ILE A 505 -20.85 23.77 -0.61
C ILE A 505 -20.30 22.54 0.09
N LEU A 506 -18.98 22.37 0.11
CA LEU A 506 -18.35 21.25 0.81
C LEU A 506 -18.60 21.29 2.31
N GLY A 507 -18.54 22.48 2.92
CA GLY A 507 -18.89 22.68 4.33
C GLY A 507 -20.34 22.29 4.64
N GLN A 508 -21.29 22.71 3.80
CA GLN A 508 -22.69 22.30 3.95
C GLN A 508 -22.93 20.83 3.68
N TRP A 509 -22.21 20.23 2.74
CA TRP A 509 -22.22 18.80 2.49
C TRP A 509 -21.71 18.02 3.71
N GLY A 510 -20.61 18.48 4.31
CA GLY A 510 -20.09 17.94 5.57
C GLY A 510 -21.11 18.01 6.69
N LEU A 511 -21.71 19.19 6.91
CA LEU A 511 -22.76 19.38 7.90
C LEU A 511 -23.98 18.46 7.66
N LEU A 512 -24.41 18.29 6.40
CA LEU A 512 -25.51 17.37 6.09
C LEU A 512 -25.14 15.93 6.48
N LYS A 513 -23.93 15.46 6.18
CA LYS A 513 -23.46 14.12 6.57
C LYS A 513 -23.45 13.95 8.10
N GLU A 514 -22.98 14.95 8.83
CA GLU A 514 -23.02 14.95 10.30
C GLU A 514 -24.45 14.89 10.84
N LEU A 515 -25.37 15.68 10.27
CA LEU A 515 -26.78 15.67 10.66
C LEU A 515 -27.45 14.32 10.37
N VAL A 516 -27.11 13.67 9.25
CA VAL A 516 -27.63 12.36 8.86
C VAL A 516 -27.20 11.31 9.89
N VAL A 517 -25.90 11.24 10.19
CA VAL A 517 -25.36 10.32 11.20
C VAL A 517 -25.96 10.60 12.59
N GLY A 518 -26.06 11.87 12.97
CA GLY A 518 -26.67 12.29 14.23
C GLY A 518 -28.13 11.85 14.33
N ARG A 519 -28.93 12.06 13.27
CA ARG A 519 -30.32 11.61 13.21
C ARG A 519 -30.43 10.09 13.33
N LYS A 520 -29.56 9.33 12.65
CA LYS A 520 -29.51 7.87 12.73
C LYS A 520 -29.33 7.39 14.16
N ALA A 521 -28.31 7.91 14.85
CA ALA A 521 -28.02 7.54 16.23
C ALA A 521 -29.21 7.81 17.16
N ARG A 522 -29.87 8.97 17.00
CA ARG A 522 -31.09 9.30 17.76
C ARG A 522 -32.26 8.34 17.46
N LEU A 523 -32.42 7.96 16.20
CA LEU A 523 -33.47 7.04 15.76
C LEU A 523 -33.21 5.59 16.22
N GLU A 524 -31.95 5.15 16.21
CA GLU A 524 -31.52 3.85 16.75
C GLU A 524 -31.77 3.75 18.26
N GLN A 525 -31.47 4.82 19.02
CA GLN A 525 -31.79 4.89 20.44
C GLN A 525 -33.31 4.79 20.69
N ASN A 526 -34.13 5.49 19.88
CA ASN A 526 -35.59 5.39 20.01
C ASN A 526 -36.09 3.98 19.64
N LEU A 527 -35.56 3.38 18.58
CA LEU A 527 -35.90 2.01 18.17
C LEU A 527 -35.55 0.99 19.25
N ALA A 528 -34.37 1.09 19.86
CA ALA A 528 -33.94 0.22 20.96
C ALA A 528 -34.87 0.34 22.18
N LEU A 529 -35.26 1.56 22.54
CA LEU A 529 -36.22 1.79 23.63
C LEU A 529 -37.59 1.17 23.32
N GLN A 530 -38.13 1.37 22.11
CA GLN A 530 -39.43 0.81 21.73
C GLN A 530 -39.40 -0.73 21.67
N LYS A 531 -38.31 -1.35 21.23
CA LYS A 531 -38.13 -2.81 21.32
C LYS A 531 -38.12 -3.30 22.77
N THR A 532 -37.41 -2.60 23.65
CA THR A 532 -37.39 -2.91 25.09
C THR A 532 -38.80 -2.81 25.68
N PHE A 533 -39.57 -1.79 25.29
CA PHE A 533 -40.97 -1.66 25.70
C PHE A 533 -41.88 -2.77 25.16
N GLN A 534 -41.68 -3.23 23.93
CA GLN A 534 -42.41 -4.37 23.37
C GLN A 534 -42.11 -5.66 24.15
N ASP A 535 -40.84 -5.89 24.48
CA ASP A 535 -40.42 -7.04 25.29
C ASP A 535 -40.98 -6.97 26.72
N MET A 536 -41.07 -5.78 27.31
CA MET A 536 -41.72 -5.57 28.61
C MET A 536 -43.21 -5.91 28.57
N VAL A 537 -43.93 -5.53 27.52
CA VAL A 537 -45.35 -5.91 27.35
C VAL A 537 -45.48 -7.42 27.24
N TYR A 538 -44.64 -8.08 26.44
CA TYR A 538 -44.62 -9.54 26.34
C TYR A 538 -44.35 -10.23 27.68
N MET A 539 -43.44 -9.69 28.50
CA MET A 539 -43.20 -10.22 29.84
C MET A 539 -44.42 -10.05 30.76
N ILE A 540 -45.14 -8.93 30.67
CA ILE A 540 -46.38 -8.72 31.43
C ILE A 540 -47.42 -9.77 31.02
N ASP A 541 -47.66 -9.95 29.71
CA ASP A 541 -48.61 -10.96 29.21
C ASP A 541 -48.26 -12.37 29.71
N TRP A 542 -46.97 -12.74 29.68
CA TRP A 542 -46.51 -14.02 30.21
C TRP A 542 -46.71 -14.16 31.73
N MET A 543 -46.48 -13.07 32.50
CA MET A 543 -46.74 -13.06 33.94
C MET A 543 -48.22 -13.21 34.24
N GLU A 544 -49.11 -12.57 33.48
CA GLU A 544 -50.57 -12.73 33.62
C GLU A 544 -51.01 -14.18 33.33
N ASP A 545 -50.48 -14.80 32.27
CA ASP A 545 -50.76 -16.21 31.94
C ASP A 545 -50.26 -17.18 33.03
N THR A 546 -49.08 -16.91 33.59
CA THR A 546 -48.49 -17.73 34.67
C THR A 546 -49.24 -17.55 35.99
N GLN A 547 -49.67 -16.32 36.28
CA GLN A 547 -50.50 -15.99 37.44
C GLN A 547 -51.79 -16.81 37.44
N ALA A 548 -52.43 -16.99 36.28
CA ALA A 548 -53.63 -17.81 36.16
C ALA A 548 -53.40 -19.29 36.56
N GLN A 549 -52.20 -19.83 36.31
CA GLN A 549 -51.85 -21.20 36.68
C GLN A 549 -51.57 -21.33 38.18
N LEU A 550 -50.90 -20.35 38.78
CA LEU A 550 -50.58 -20.32 40.21
C LEU A 550 -51.84 -20.24 41.09
N LEU A 551 -52.90 -19.60 40.60
CA LEU A 551 -54.19 -19.45 41.30
C LEU A 551 -55.08 -20.72 41.25
N SER A 552 -54.61 -21.84 40.68
CA SER A 552 -55.38 -23.09 40.67
C SER A 552 -55.70 -23.58 42.09
N GLN A 553 -56.92 -24.06 42.35
CA GLN A 553 -57.30 -24.62 43.65
C GLN A 553 -57.10 -26.15 43.74
N ASP A 554 -56.36 -26.72 42.78
CA ASP A 554 -56.03 -28.13 42.77
C ASP A 554 -54.77 -28.39 43.61
N PHE A 555 -54.96 -29.09 44.73
CA PHE A 555 -53.91 -29.46 45.69
C PHE A 555 -53.70 -30.98 45.79
N GLY A 556 -54.25 -31.76 44.84
CA GLY A 556 -54.16 -33.22 44.84
C GLY A 556 -55.13 -33.92 45.81
N LYS A 557 -55.61 -35.10 45.42
CA LYS A 557 -56.59 -35.90 46.17
C LYS A 557 -55.97 -37.10 46.88
N HIS A 558 -54.67 -37.30 46.75
CA HIS A 558 -53.88 -38.33 47.43
C HIS A 558 -52.39 -38.02 47.28
N LEU A 559 -51.55 -38.58 48.14
CA LEU A 559 -50.13 -38.23 48.27
C LEU A 559 -49.36 -38.17 46.92
N LEU A 560 -49.52 -39.17 46.06
CA LEU A 560 -48.88 -39.22 44.73
C LEU A 560 -49.25 -38.04 43.80
N GLU A 561 -50.51 -37.59 43.83
CA GLU A 561 -50.97 -36.48 42.97
C GLU A 561 -50.47 -35.15 43.52
N VAL A 562 -50.36 -35.04 44.84
CA VAL A 562 -49.76 -33.88 45.51
C VAL A 562 -48.26 -33.78 45.19
N ASP A 563 -47.53 -34.90 45.23
CA ASP A 563 -46.10 -34.94 44.88
C ASP A 563 -45.86 -34.59 43.39
N ASP A 564 -46.70 -35.08 42.48
CA ASP A 564 -46.66 -34.70 41.05
C ASP A 564 -46.96 -33.19 40.86
N LEU A 565 -47.94 -32.65 41.59
CA LEU A 565 -48.26 -31.23 41.57
C LEU A 565 -47.13 -30.37 42.15
N LEU A 566 -46.44 -30.82 43.19
CA LEU A 566 -45.25 -30.16 43.73
C LEU A 566 -44.08 -30.19 42.75
N GLN A 567 -43.88 -31.31 42.04
CA GLN A 567 -42.83 -31.40 41.02
C GLN A 567 -43.11 -30.46 39.84
N THR A 568 -44.35 -30.38 39.37
CA THR A 568 -44.76 -29.45 38.30
C THR A 568 -44.67 -27.99 38.75
N HIS A 569 -45.05 -27.68 39.99
CA HIS A 569 -44.90 -26.35 40.58
C HIS A 569 -43.43 -25.95 40.73
N SER A 570 -42.54 -26.87 41.11
CA SER A 570 -41.08 -26.62 41.18
C SER A 570 -40.48 -26.23 39.82
N LEU A 571 -41.00 -26.80 38.71
CA LEU A 571 -40.63 -26.38 37.36
C LEU A 571 -41.13 -24.96 37.04
N GLN A 572 -42.35 -24.62 37.47
CA GLN A 572 -42.89 -23.26 37.31
C GLN A 572 -42.08 -22.24 38.12
N GLU A 573 -41.66 -22.55 39.35
CA GLU A 573 -40.78 -21.71 40.17
C GLU A 573 -39.42 -21.49 39.50
N ALA A 574 -38.85 -22.54 38.88
CA ALA A 574 -37.62 -22.42 38.12
C ALA A 574 -37.78 -21.49 36.90
N ASP A 575 -38.89 -21.62 36.16
CA ASP A 575 -39.20 -20.73 35.04
C ASP A 575 -39.39 -19.28 35.50
N ILE A 576 -40.09 -19.05 36.62
CA ILE A 576 -40.26 -17.71 37.23
C ILE A 576 -38.91 -17.12 37.62
N SER A 577 -37.99 -17.91 38.18
CA SER A 577 -36.64 -17.46 38.53
C SER A 577 -35.84 -17.04 37.30
N VAL A 578 -35.90 -17.81 36.20
CA VAL A 578 -35.21 -17.47 34.94
C VAL A 578 -35.80 -16.21 34.31
N GLN A 579 -37.13 -16.08 34.26
CA GLN A 579 -37.76 -14.88 33.72
C GLN A 579 -37.55 -13.65 34.61
N ALA A 580 -37.37 -13.81 35.92
CA ALA A 580 -37.02 -12.71 36.82
C ALA A 580 -35.69 -12.05 36.43
N GLU A 581 -34.67 -12.84 36.11
CA GLU A 581 -33.40 -12.31 35.59
C GLU A 581 -33.62 -11.56 34.27
N ARG A 582 -34.46 -12.09 33.37
CA ARG A 582 -34.80 -11.42 32.11
C ARG A 582 -35.49 -10.07 32.35
N VAL A 583 -36.45 -10.00 33.27
CA VAL A 583 -37.11 -8.75 33.66
C VAL A 583 -36.10 -7.74 34.21
N GLU A 584 -35.15 -8.17 35.03
CA GLU A 584 -34.09 -7.31 35.55
C GLU A 584 -33.19 -6.76 34.42
N THR A 585 -32.81 -7.60 33.45
CA THR A 585 -32.06 -7.15 32.27
C THR A 585 -32.86 -6.14 31.44
N LEU A 586 -34.14 -6.36 31.19
CA LEU A 586 -35.01 -5.45 30.46
C LEU A 586 -35.19 -4.12 31.19
N ASN A 587 -35.40 -4.16 32.51
CA ASN A 587 -35.50 -2.98 33.35
C ASN A 587 -34.19 -2.17 33.32
N SER A 588 -33.04 -2.84 33.43
CA SER A 588 -31.73 -2.18 33.31
C SER A 588 -31.52 -1.56 31.92
N ALA A 589 -31.97 -2.23 30.85
CA ALA A 589 -31.87 -1.74 29.48
C ALA A 589 -32.73 -0.49 29.26
N ALA A 590 -33.95 -0.46 29.80
CA ALA A 590 -34.83 0.70 29.72
C ALA A 590 -34.31 1.88 30.57
N LEU A 591 -33.83 1.61 31.79
CA LEU A 591 -33.32 2.64 32.70
C LEU A 591 -32.08 3.37 32.17
N LYS A 592 -31.27 2.75 31.30
CA LYS A 592 -30.14 3.44 30.62
C LYS A 592 -30.57 4.69 29.84
N PHE A 593 -31.82 4.75 29.39
CA PHE A 593 -32.36 5.91 28.67
C PHE A 593 -32.89 7.01 29.61
N THR A 594 -32.78 6.84 30.94
CA THR A 594 -33.14 7.86 31.94
C THR A 594 -31.94 8.72 32.38
N THR A 595 -30.71 8.21 32.22
CA THR A 595 -29.47 8.91 32.57
C THR A 595 -29.02 9.85 31.47
N LEU A 596 -28.78 11.13 31.81
CA LEU A 596 -28.36 12.23 30.93
C LEU A 596 -26.90 12.13 30.45
N GLU A 597 -26.42 10.95 30.06
CA GLU A 597 -25.06 10.80 29.51
C GLU A 597 -24.97 11.20 28.02
N GLY A 598 -26.11 11.44 27.35
CA GLY A 598 -26.19 11.89 25.96
C GLY A 598 -27.06 13.14 25.77
N SER A 599 -26.85 13.87 24.67
CA SER A 599 -27.60 15.10 24.32
C SER A 599 -29.04 14.86 23.85
N TYR A 600 -29.43 13.61 23.61
CA TYR A 600 -30.74 13.23 23.09
C TYR A 600 -31.47 12.30 24.06
N GLN A 601 -32.76 12.56 24.25
CA GLN A 601 -33.62 11.82 25.16
C GLN A 601 -34.83 11.27 24.38
N PRO A 602 -34.96 9.94 24.21
CA PRO A 602 -35.99 9.36 23.33
C PRO A 602 -37.43 9.51 23.85
N CYS A 603 -37.60 9.55 25.18
CA CYS A 603 -38.89 9.65 25.85
C CYS A 603 -38.72 10.35 27.21
N ASP A 604 -39.82 10.81 27.80
CA ASP A 604 -39.83 11.31 29.19
C ASP A 604 -39.37 10.19 30.15
N PRO A 605 -38.38 10.41 31.04
CA PRO A 605 -37.85 9.36 31.91
C PRO A 605 -38.93 8.82 32.83
N GLN A 606 -39.95 9.64 33.16
CA GLN A 606 -41.06 9.22 33.99
C GLN A 606 -41.88 8.08 33.34
N VAL A 607 -42.01 8.08 32.01
CA VAL A 607 -42.72 7.00 31.28
C VAL A 607 -41.95 5.69 31.39
N ILE A 608 -40.62 5.76 31.31
CA ILE A 608 -39.73 4.59 31.48
C ILE A 608 -39.85 4.07 32.91
N CYS A 609 -39.70 4.93 33.91
CA CYS A 609 -39.80 4.56 35.32
C CYS A 609 -41.16 3.94 35.66
N ASN A 610 -42.27 4.51 35.16
CA ASN A 610 -43.61 3.96 35.38
C ASN A 610 -43.76 2.54 34.82
N ARG A 611 -43.22 2.28 33.61
CA ARG A 611 -43.23 0.93 33.01
C ARG A 611 -42.37 -0.06 33.77
N VAL A 612 -41.14 0.33 34.13
CA VAL A 612 -40.23 -0.49 34.94
C VAL A 612 -40.88 -0.87 36.27
N ASN A 613 -41.47 0.11 36.97
CA ASN A 613 -42.16 -0.13 38.23
C ASN A 613 -43.35 -1.09 38.07
N HIS A 614 -44.12 -0.97 36.98
CA HIS A 614 -45.24 -1.86 36.70
C HIS A 614 -44.79 -3.31 36.49
N VAL A 615 -43.79 -3.53 35.61
CA VAL A 615 -43.23 -4.87 35.35
C VAL A 615 -42.65 -5.48 36.62
N SER A 616 -41.94 -4.69 37.43
CA SER A 616 -41.42 -5.13 38.73
C SER A 616 -42.52 -5.50 39.72
N THR A 617 -43.63 -4.76 39.73
CA THR A 617 -44.77 -5.06 40.61
C THR A 617 -45.43 -6.38 40.22
N CYS A 618 -45.68 -6.60 38.92
CA CYS A 618 -46.23 -7.87 38.42
C CYS A 618 -45.34 -9.07 38.78
N LEU A 619 -44.01 -8.93 38.65
CA LEU A 619 -43.07 -10.00 39.00
C LEU A 619 -43.09 -10.33 40.50
N GLU A 620 -43.18 -9.31 41.35
CA GLU A 620 -43.25 -9.49 42.80
C GLU A 620 -44.56 -10.17 43.22
N GLU A 621 -45.69 -9.76 42.64
CA GLU A 621 -46.99 -10.42 42.84
C GLU A 621 -46.93 -11.90 42.41
N LEU A 622 -46.27 -12.20 41.28
CA LEU A 622 -46.12 -13.57 40.79
C LEU A 622 -45.29 -14.45 41.75
N LYS A 623 -44.18 -13.92 42.30
CA LYS A 623 -43.36 -14.62 43.30
C LYS A 623 -44.16 -14.93 44.56
N GLN A 624 -44.90 -13.95 45.08
CA GLN A 624 -45.74 -14.15 46.27
C GLN A 624 -46.82 -15.21 46.05
N LEU A 625 -47.41 -15.27 44.86
CA LEU A 625 -48.38 -16.31 44.52
C LEU A 625 -47.75 -17.70 44.36
N ALA A 626 -46.51 -17.76 43.86
CA ALA A 626 -45.78 -19.02 43.74
C ALA A 626 -45.41 -19.58 45.13
N ASP A 627 -44.86 -18.74 46.01
CA ASP A 627 -44.53 -19.13 47.39
C ASP A 627 -45.77 -19.61 48.14
N LYS A 628 -46.88 -18.86 48.03
CA LYS A 628 -48.14 -19.24 48.67
C LYS A 628 -48.67 -20.58 48.16
N ARG A 629 -48.63 -20.82 46.84
CA ARG A 629 -49.06 -22.11 46.25
C ARG A 629 -48.17 -23.26 46.72
N HIS A 630 -46.87 -23.03 46.86
CA HIS A 630 -45.94 -24.01 47.43
C HIS A 630 -46.32 -24.37 48.85
N GLU A 631 -46.55 -23.37 49.71
CA GLU A 631 -47.02 -23.57 51.09
C GLU A 631 -48.32 -24.38 51.14
N ASP A 632 -49.34 -24.00 50.35
CA ASP A 632 -50.63 -24.69 50.30
C ASP A 632 -50.49 -26.16 49.81
N LEU A 633 -49.62 -26.44 48.83
CA LEU A 633 -49.34 -27.79 48.33
C LEU A 633 -48.56 -28.63 49.37
N GLU A 634 -47.60 -28.03 50.07
CA GLU A 634 -46.82 -28.69 51.12
C GLU A 634 -47.69 -29.02 52.34
N GLU A 635 -48.64 -28.15 52.70
CA GLU A 635 -49.69 -28.43 53.69
C GLU A 635 -50.57 -29.61 53.26
N SER A 636 -50.99 -29.65 51.99
CA SER A 636 -51.74 -30.79 51.43
C SER A 636 -50.92 -32.09 51.48
N ARG A 637 -49.61 -32.02 51.21
CA ARG A 637 -48.71 -33.19 51.27
C ARG A 637 -48.61 -33.74 52.68
N GLN A 638 -48.46 -32.87 53.68
CA GLN A 638 -48.42 -33.26 55.09
C GLN A 638 -49.74 -33.92 55.54
N LEU A 639 -50.88 -33.36 55.10
CA LEU A 639 -52.20 -33.94 55.38
C LEU A 639 -52.36 -35.35 54.81
N TRP A 640 -51.99 -35.57 53.54
CA TRP A 640 -52.11 -36.88 52.89
C TRP A 640 -51.10 -37.90 53.39
N ALA A 641 -49.88 -37.48 53.75
CA ALA A 641 -48.90 -38.33 54.42
C ALA A 641 -49.43 -38.82 55.78
N PHE A 642 -50.06 -37.93 56.54
CA PHE A 642 -50.69 -38.27 57.82
C PHE A 642 -51.86 -39.28 57.66
N PHE A 643 -52.71 -39.11 56.65
CA PHE A 643 -53.76 -40.09 56.35
C PHE A 643 -53.19 -41.47 55.99
N GLN A 644 -52.09 -41.53 55.25
CA GLN A 644 -51.42 -42.78 54.92
C GLN A 644 -50.87 -43.47 56.18
N GLU A 645 -50.18 -42.74 57.07
CA GLU A 645 -49.65 -43.30 58.32
C GLU A 645 -50.76 -43.80 59.27
N LEU A 646 -51.92 -43.12 59.28
CA LEU A 646 -53.12 -43.55 60.02
C LEU A 646 -53.71 -44.85 59.47
N GLU A 647 -53.88 -44.98 58.15
CA GLU A 647 -54.43 -46.20 57.53
C GLU A 647 -53.47 -47.38 57.68
N GLU A 648 -52.16 -47.18 57.53
CA GLU A 648 -51.14 -48.20 57.78
C GLU A 648 -51.21 -48.71 59.22
N SER A 649 -51.39 -47.80 60.19
CA SER A 649 -51.58 -48.14 61.60
C SER A 649 -52.90 -48.90 61.85
N ALA A 650 -54.00 -48.51 61.19
CA ALA A 650 -55.29 -49.19 61.28
C ALA A 650 -55.23 -50.64 60.73
N VAL A 651 -54.57 -50.84 59.59
CA VAL A 651 -54.36 -52.16 58.98
C VAL A 651 -53.53 -53.05 59.91
N TRP A 652 -52.47 -52.53 60.51
CA TRP A 652 -51.65 -53.27 61.48
C TRP A 652 -52.46 -53.74 62.69
N ILE A 653 -53.33 -52.90 63.25
CA ILE A 653 -54.19 -53.25 64.40
C ILE A 653 -55.16 -54.38 64.01
N ARG A 654 -55.81 -54.27 62.85
CA ARG A 654 -56.73 -55.30 62.33
C ARG A 654 -56.03 -56.65 62.15
N GLU A 655 -54.82 -56.66 61.60
CA GLU A 655 -54.01 -57.87 61.44
C GLU A 655 -53.70 -58.55 62.79
N LYS A 656 -53.22 -57.78 63.77
CA LYS A 656 -52.84 -58.31 65.09
C LYS A 656 -54.04 -58.80 65.90
N SER A 657 -55.21 -58.15 65.77
CA SER A 657 -56.45 -58.57 66.45
C SER A 657 -56.96 -59.90 65.89
N SER A 658 -56.90 -60.08 64.56
CA SER A 658 -57.21 -61.36 63.90
C SER A 658 -56.30 -62.50 64.40
N ILE A 659 -54.99 -62.25 64.53
CA ILE A 659 -54.03 -63.24 65.04
C ILE A 659 -54.30 -63.63 66.51
N LEU A 660 -54.73 -62.67 67.34
CA LEU A 660 -55.04 -62.91 68.75
C LEU A 660 -56.28 -63.81 68.92
N GLY A 661 -57.30 -63.64 68.07
CA GLY A 661 -58.55 -64.42 68.12
C GLY A 661 -58.46 -65.87 67.61
N ALA A 662 -57.43 -66.22 66.82
CA ALA A 662 -57.38 -67.49 66.08
C ALA A 662 -56.63 -68.67 66.77
N GLN A 663 -55.98 -68.48 67.93
CA GLN A 663 -55.07 -69.51 68.51
C GLN A 663 -55.58 -70.08 69.85
N GLY A 664 -55.52 -71.42 70.02
CA GLY A 664 -55.88 -72.12 71.26
C GLY A 664 -54.80 -72.07 72.35
N TYR A 665 -55.16 -72.47 73.58
CA TYR A 665 -54.35 -72.27 74.81
C TYR A 665 -53.32 -73.37 75.15
N GLY A 666 -53.07 -74.32 74.24
CA GLY A 666 -52.16 -75.46 74.48
C GLY A 666 -52.80 -76.60 75.29
N LYS A 667 -52.26 -77.81 75.18
CA LYS A 667 -52.77 -79.02 75.87
C LYS A 667 -51.71 -79.71 76.74
N ASP A 668 -50.46 -79.29 76.63
CA ASP A 668 -49.29 -79.85 77.29
C ASP A 668 -48.30 -78.73 77.62
N VAL A 669 -47.47 -78.94 78.65
CA VAL A 669 -46.57 -77.90 79.20
C VAL A 669 -45.67 -77.27 78.11
N THR A 670 -45.23 -78.06 77.13
CA THR A 670 -44.36 -77.58 76.03
C THR A 670 -45.09 -76.65 75.05
N SER A 671 -46.36 -76.92 74.72
CA SER A 671 -47.14 -76.07 73.81
C SER A 671 -47.56 -74.77 74.49
N VAL A 672 -47.92 -74.82 75.78
CA VAL A 672 -48.29 -73.63 76.57
C VAL A 672 -47.10 -72.67 76.70
N LEU A 673 -45.89 -73.16 77.02
CA LEU A 673 -44.69 -72.32 77.15
C LEU A 673 -44.27 -71.65 75.83
N LYS A 674 -44.39 -72.34 74.69
CA LYS A 674 -44.12 -71.75 73.37
C LYS A 674 -45.12 -70.64 73.02
N LEU A 675 -46.40 -70.84 73.36
CA LEU A 675 -47.44 -69.82 73.15
C LEU A 675 -47.26 -68.61 74.07
N LEU A 676 -46.77 -68.83 75.29
CA LEU A 676 -46.46 -67.76 76.26
C LEU A 676 -45.25 -66.92 75.81
N GLN A 677 -44.22 -67.56 75.23
CA GLN A 677 -43.08 -66.86 74.63
C GLN A 677 -43.50 -66.02 73.41
N LYS A 678 -44.39 -66.54 72.55
CA LYS A 678 -44.96 -65.77 71.43
C LYS A 678 -45.85 -64.60 71.88
N HIS A 679 -46.54 -64.74 73.01
CA HIS A 679 -47.30 -63.64 73.60
C HIS A 679 -46.38 -62.53 74.14
N LYS A 680 -45.22 -62.89 74.71
CA LYS A 680 -44.21 -61.94 75.20
C LYS A 680 -43.61 -61.08 74.08
N THR A 681 -43.38 -61.65 72.89
CA THR A 681 -42.92 -60.86 71.71
C THR A 681 -44.00 -59.90 71.22
N LEU A 682 -45.27 -60.35 71.17
CA LEU A 682 -46.41 -59.50 70.80
C LEU A 682 -46.59 -58.32 71.77
N ALA A 683 -46.40 -58.53 73.08
CA ALA A 683 -46.45 -57.46 74.08
C ALA A 683 -45.38 -56.37 73.85
N GLY A 684 -44.20 -56.74 73.33
CA GLY A 684 -43.16 -55.79 72.94
C GLY A 684 -43.55 -54.95 71.71
N GLU A 685 -44.15 -55.58 70.70
CA GLU A 685 -44.67 -54.89 69.51
C GLU A 685 -45.82 -53.91 69.86
N LEU A 686 -46.71 -54.30 70.78
CA LEU A 686 -47.78 -53.43 71.28
C LEU A 686 -47.25 -52.17 71.98
N LEU A 687 -46.17 -52.28 72.75
CA LEU A 687 -45.58 -51.10 73.42
C LEU A 687 -44.99 -50.10 72.42
N ALA A 688 -44.32 -50.57 71.37
CA ALA A 688 -43.75 -49.71 70.34
C ALA A 688 -44.82 -49.00 69.49
N HIS A 689 -45.89 -49.72 69.09
CA HIS A 689 -47.00 -49.12 68.35
C HIS A 689 -47.85 -48.18 69.19
N ARG A 690 -47.96 -48.39 70.52
CA ARG A 690 -48.63 -47.46 71.43
C ARG A 690 -47.98 -46.08 71.44
N SER A 691 -46.66 -46.00 71.46
CA SER A 691 -45.94 -44.72 71.37
C SER A 691 -46.17 -44.01 70.03
N LEU A 692 -46.22 -44.76 68.92
CA LEU A 692 -46.48 -44.21 67.60
C LEU A 692 -47.90 -43.62 67.49
N LEU A 693 -48.92 -44.36 67.94
CA LEU A 693 -50.31 -43.89 67.95
C LEU A 693 -50.54 -42.69 68.87
N GLN A 694 -49.75 -42.55 69.94
CA GLN A 694 -49.81 -41.41 70.83
C GLN A 694 -49.26 -40.14 70.16
N ILE A 695 -48.16 -40.25 69.42
CA ILE A 695 -47.58 -39.15 68.62
C ILE A 695 -48.55 -38.72 67.50
N LEU A 696 -49.10 -39.68 66.76
CA LEU A 696 -50.09 -39.42 65.70
C LEU A 696 -51.37 -38.76 66.24
N SER A 697 -51.76 -39.05 67.48
CA SER A 697 -52.91 -38.41 68.13
C SER A 697 -52.64 -36.97 68.60
N GLU A 698 -51.39 -36.59 68.83
CA GLU A 698 -51.00 -35.23 69.24
C GLU A 698 -50.85 -34.31 68.03
N GLN A 699 -50.50 -34.88 66.87
CA GLN A 699 -50.46 -34.20 65.57
C GLN A 699 -51.86 -34.11 64.94
N SER A 700 -52.76 -33.31 65.52
CA SER A 700 -54.09 -33.10 64.95
C SER A 700 -54.11 -31.99 63.89
N PHE A 701 -54.31 -32.36 62.63
CA PHE A 701 -54.61 -31.43 61.54
C PHE A 701 -56.12 -31.07 61.56
N GLY A 702 -56.46 -29.80 61.28
CA GLY A 702 -57.82 -29.26 61.42
C GLY A 702 -58.86 -29.70 60.37
N ALA A 703 -58.58 -30.73 59.57
CA ALA A 703 -59.47 -31.18 58.50
C ALA A 703 -60.63 -32.04 59.02
N ALA A 704 -61.84 -31.80 58.49
CA ALA A 704 -63.04 -32.54 58.84
C ALA A 704 -62.89 -34.03 58.46
N GLY A 705 -63.10 -34.93 59.43
CA GLY A 705 -63.01 -36.39 59.25
C GLY A 705 -61.80 -37.06 59.91
N ILE A 706 -60.71 -36.33 60.18
CA ILE A 706 -59.52 -36.84 60.89
C ILE A 706 -59.87 -37.32 62.29
N GLN A 707 -60.70 -36.55 63.00
CA GLN A 707 -61.10 -36.87 64.36
C GLN A 707 -61.86 -38.21 64.44
N ASP A 708 -62.69 -38.50 63.44
CA ASP A 708 -63.49 -39.72 63.38
C ASP A 708 -62.59 -40.95 63.13
N HIS A 709 -61.61 -40.85 62.22
CA HIS A 709 -60.64 -41.92 61.96
C HIS A 709 -59.69 -42.16 63.15
N ILE A 710 -59.21 -41.10 63.83
CA ILE A 710 -58.40 -41.24 65.05
C ILE A 710 -59.22 -41.95 66.15
N LEU A 711 -60.52 -41.65 66.28
CA LEU A 711 -61.39 -42.31 67.24
C LEU A 711 -61.60 -43.79 66.91
N GLU A 712 -61.76 -44.13 65.64
CA GLU A 712 -61.90 -45.52 65.16
C GLU A 712 -60.63 -46.33 65.44
N VAL A 713 -59.45 -45.81 65.06
CA VAL A 713 -58.15 -46.46 65.33
C VAL A 713 -57.89 -46.62 66.84
N LYS A 714 -58.28 -45.63 67.66
CA LYS A 714 -58.19 -45.74 69.13
C LYS A 714 -59.14 -46.79 69.71
N ALA A 715 -60.34 -46.94 69.16
CA ALA A 715 -61.29 -47.97 69.58
C ALA A 715 -60.77 -49.37 69.24
N ASP A 716 -60.23 -49.55 68.03
CA ASP A 716 -59.62 -50.80 67.59
C ASP A 716 -58.38 -51.16 68.42
N TRP A 717 -57.53 -50.18 68.76
CA TRP A 717 -56.38 -50.38 69.66
C TRP A 717 -56.80 -50.89 71.04
N LYS A 718 -57.85 -50.29 71.62
CA LYS A 718 -58.35 -50.69 72.93
C LYS A 718 -58.88 -52.13 72.93
N ASN A 719 -59.60 -52.51 71.87
CA ASN A 719 -60.07 -53.89 71.69
C ASN A 719 -58.90 -54.88 71.57
N LEU A 720 -57.82 -54.50 70.87
CA LEU A 720 -56.59 -55.30 70.77
C LEU A 720 -55.91 -55.51 72.14
N GLU A 721 -55.82 -54.45 72.97
CA GLU A 721 -55.27 -54.53 74.33
C GLU A 721 -56.11 -55.48 75.21
N ASP A 722 -57.44 -55.37 75.15
CA ASP A 722 -58.35 -56.23 75.91
C ASP A 722 -58.22 -57.70 75.50
N GLN A 723 -58.11 -58.00 74.20
CA GLN A 723 -57.91 -59.36 73.68
C GLN A 723 -56.54 -59.95 74.08
N ALA A 724 -55.48 -59.13 74.06
CA ALA A 724 -54.16 -59.56 74.51
C ALA A 724 -54.15 -59.92 76.00
N ALA A 725 -54.78 -59.08 76.85
CA ALA A 725 -54.88 -59.30 78.28
C ALA A 725 -55.65 -60.59 78.63
N LEU A 726 -56.80 -60.82 77.97
CA LEU A 726 -57.60 -62.02 78.18
C LEU A 726 -56.83 -63.31 77.82
N ARG A 727 -56.05 -63.26 76.73
CA ARG A 727 -55.26 -64.41 76.27
C ARG A 727 -54.13 -64.77 77.22
N LEU A 728 -53.46 -63.79 77.83
CA LEU A 728 -52.42 -64.03 78.83
C LEU A 728 -52.99 -64.77 80.05
N HIS A 729 -54.17 -64.36 80.52
CA HIS A 729 -54.84 -64.99 81.66
C HIS A 729 -55.12 -66.47 81.41
N HIS A 730 -55.74 -66.81 80.28
CA HIS A 730 -56.05 -68.21 79.94
C HIS A 730 -54.81 -69.09 79.68
N LEU A 731 -53.73 -68.53 79.10
CA LEU A 731 -52.47 -69.27 78.94
C LEU A 731 -51.81 -69.58 80.29
N GLN A 732 -51.95 -68.70 81.28
CA GLN A 732 -51.42 -68.91 82.63
C GLN A 732 -52.21 -69.99 83.39
N GLU A 733 -53.53 -70.03 83.24
CA GLU A 733 -54.38 -71.06 83.84
C GLU A 733 -54.12 -72.45 83.25
N ALA A 734 -53.93 -72.55 81.92
CA ALA A 734 -53.60 -73.80 81.24
C ALA A 734 -52.21 -74.36 81.64
N LEU A 735 -51.25 -73.49 81.96
CA LEU A 735 -49.93 -73.88 82.45
C LEU A 735 -50.02 -74.56 83.83
N ASN A 736 -50.77 -73.96 84.75
CA ASN A 736 -50.88 -74.48 86.12
C ASN A 736 -51.59 -75.84 86.18
N ALA A 737 -52.61 -76.06 85.35
CA ALA A 737 -53.34 -77.33 85.30
C ALA A 737 -52.51 -78.48 84.70
N SER A 738 -51.75 -78.21 83.64
CA SER A 738 -50.90 -79.23 82.98
C SER A 738 -49.67 -79.62 83.82
N GLN A 739 -49.14 -78.72 84.64
CA GLN A 739 -48.04 -79.03 85.56
C GLN A 739 -48.46 -80.01 86.68
N PHE A 740 -49.64 -79.83 87.28
CA PHE A 740 -50.12 -80.68 88.38
C PHE A 740 -50.43 -82.13 87.96
N SER A 741 -50.99 -82.31 86.77
CA SER A 741 -51.28 -83.63 86.18
C SER A 741 -50.02 -84.48 86.04
N THR A 742 -48.97 -83.84 85.53
CA THR A 742 -47.66 -84.48 85.34
C THR A 742 -47.03 -84.88 86.68
N GLU A 743 -47.08 -83.99 87.69
CA GLU A 743 -46.56 -84.26 89.03
C GLU A 743 -47.26 -85.43 89.75
N THR A 744 -48.57 -85.64 89.50
CA THR A 744 -49.36 -86.72 90.12
C THR A 744 -49.06 -88.09 89.50
N ASP A 745 -49.02 -88.16 88.18
CA ASP A 745 -48.76 -89.41 87.45
C ASP A 745 -47.33 -89.91 87.67
N ASP A 746 -46.36 -89.02 87.72
CA ASP A 746 -44.95 -89.35 87.96
C ASP A 746 -44.74 -89.98 89.35
N LEU A 747 -45.42 -89.46 90.39
CA LEU A 747 -45.31 -90.02 91.74
C LEU A 747 -45.98 -91.39 91.86
N LEU A 748 -47.14 -91.58 91.22
CA LEU A 748 -47.85 -92.87 91.23
C LEU A 748 -47.07 -93.98 90.55
N ALA A 749 -46.48 -93.70 89.40
CA ALA A 749 -45.64 -94.65 88.67
C ALA A 749 -44.44 -95.07 89.52
N TRP A 750 -43.78 -94.10 90.16
CA TRP A 750 -42.63 -94.36 91.01
C TRP A 750 -42.95 -95.26 92.22
N LEU A 751 -44.08 -95.04 92.89
CA LEU A 751 -44.48 -95.82 94.06
C LEU A 751 -44.79 -97.28 93.75
N GLN A 752 -45.42 -97.55 92.60
CA GLN A 752 -45.71 -98.92 92.15
C GLN A 752 -44.43 -99.71 91.83
N ASP A 753 -43.43 -99.04 91.26
CA ASP A 753 -42.13 -99.66 90.98
C ASP A 753 -41.32 -99.93 92.25
N ALA A 754 -41.37 -99.01 93.23
CA ALA A 754 -40.71 -99.21 94.52
C ALA A 754 -41.28 -100.44 95.27
N TYR A 755 -42.62 -100.65 95.23
CA TYR A 755 -43.26 -101.81 95.85
C TYR A 755 -42.80 -103.15 95.23
N ARG A 756 -42.68 -103.20 93.90
CA ARG A 756 -42.21 -104.40 93.17
C ARG A 756 -40.76 -104.77 93.49
N LEU A 757 -39.90 -103.77 93.64
CA LEU A 757 -38.47 -104.00 93.92
C LEU A 757 -38.24 -104.50 95.34
N VAL A 758 -39.06 -104.07 96.28
CA VAL A 758 -38.90 -104.34 97.70
C VAL A 758 -39.48 -105.71 98.11
N SER A 759 -40.47 -106.23 97.39
CA SER A 759 -41.16 -107.51 97.65
C SER A 759 -40.55 -108.74 96.96
N SER A 760 -39.38 -108.62 96.32
CA SER A 760 -38.74 -109.72 95.59
C SER A 760 -38.22 -110.84 96.53
N GLU A 761 -38.20 -112.09 96.05
CA GLU A 761 -37.64 -113.27 96.73
C GLU A 761 -36.22 -113.64 96.22
N ASP A 762 -35.64 -112.84 95.32
CA ASP A 762 -34.30 -113.07 94.75
C ASP A 762 -33.20 -112.49 95.64
N PHE A 763 -32.26 -113.35 96.07
CA PHE A 763 -31.08 -113.02 96.89
C PHE A 763 -29.75 -113.06 96.11
N GLY A 764 -29.80 -113.27 94.80
CA GLY A 764 -28.62 -113.39 93.95
C GLY A 764 -27.97 -114.78 94.02
N HIS A 765 -27.25 -115.13 92.96
CA HIS A 765 -26.58 -116.42 92.79
C HIS A 765 -25.05 -116.27 92.69
N ASP A 766 -24.53 -115.04 92.76
CA ASP A 766 -23.11 -114.69 92.72
C ASP A 766 -22.84 -113.33 93.39
N GLU A 767 -21.57 -112.93 93.51
CA GLU A 767 -21.18 -111.76 94.31
C GLU A 767 -21.80 -110.50 93.75
N TYR A 768 -21.77 -110.39 92.42
CA TYR A 768 -22.23 -109.23 91.70
C TYR A 768 -23.75 -109.11 91.79
N SER A 769 -24.50 -110.20 91.58
CA SER A 769 -25.96 -110.20 91.70
C SER A 769 -26.37 -109.85 93.12
N THR A 770 -25.77 -110.44 94.16
CA THR A 770 -26.15 -110.10 95.54
C THR A 770 -25.69 -108.69 95.96
N ARG A 771 -24.51 -108.18 95.55
CA ARG A 771 -24.06 -106.77 95.81
C ARG A 771 -24.96 -105.78 95.09
N SER A 772 -25.30 -106.08 93.84
CA SER A 772 -26.19 -105.27 93.02
C SER A 772 -27.57 -105.22 93.65
N LEU A 773 -28.10 -106.34 94.12
CA LEU A 773 -29.39 -106.39 94.82
C LEU A 773 -29.34 -105.63 96.15
N LEU A 774 -28.24 -105.68 96.90
CA LEU A 774 -28.06 -104.92 98.14
C LEU A 774 -27.95 -103.42 97.93
N LYS A 775 -27.18 -103.01 96.92
CA LYS A 775 -27.05 -101.61 96.53
C LYS A 775 -28.40 -101.08 96.03
N LYS A 776 -29.05 -101.82 95.13
CA LYS A 776 -30.40 -101.48 94.63
C LYS A 776 -31.41 -101.37 95.77
N HIS A 777 -31.36 -102.25 96.76
CA HIS A 777 -32.26 -102.20 97.90
C HIS A 777 -32.00 -101.00 98.84
N ARG A 778 -30.72 -100.65 99.07
CA ARG A 778 -30.34 -99.45 99.82
C ARG A 778 -30.75 -98.17 99.07
N ASP A 779 -30.51 -98.11 97.76
CA ASP A 779 -30.90 -96.98 96.91
C ASP A 779 -32.42 -96.79 96.90
N VAL A 780 -33.20 -97.88 96.85
CA VAL A 780 -34.67 -97.82 96.91
C VAL A 780 -35.15 -97.39 98.30
N SER A 781 -34.55 -97.86 99.40
CA SER A 781 -34.93 -97.42 100.75
C SER A 781 -34.64 -95.94 100.99
N ASP A 782 -33.47 -95.45 100.58
CA ASP A 782 -33.11 -94.01 100.69
C ASP A 782 -34.02 -93.13 99.81
N ALA A 783 -34.47 -93.66 98.67
CA ALA A 783 -35.41 -92.97 97.78
C ALA A 783 -36.83 -92.93 98.37
N VAL A 784 -37.29 -93.99 99.04
CA VAL A 784 -38.59 -94.02 99.76
C VAL A 784 -38.63 -92.98 100.88
N ASP A 785 -37.55 -92.81 101.65
CA ASP A 785 -37.52 -91.78 102.70
C ASP A 785 -37.56 -90.34 102.14
N LYS A 786 -36.92 -90.08 101.00
CA LYS A 786 -36.90 -88.75 100.36
C LYS A 786 -38.25 -88.35 99.74
N HIS A 787 -38.99 -89.32 99.17
CA HIS A 787 -40.28 -89.05 98.51
C HIS A 787 -41.44 -88.76 99.49
N ARG A 788 -41.22 -88.87 100.80
CA ARG A 788 -42.17 -88.46 101.85
C ARG A 788 -42.65 -87.02 101.71
N SER A 789 -41.75 -86.10 101.34
CA SER A 789 -42.04 -84.67 101.19
C SER A 789 -42.90 -84.37 99.95
N HIS A 790 -42.72 -85.15 98.88
CA HIS A 790 -43.43 -84.98 97.61
C HIS A 790 -44.89 -85.41 97.70
N VAL A 791 -45.18 -86.49 98.45
CA VAL A 791 -46.55 -86.92 98.77
C VAL A 791 -47.32 -85.81 99.53
N VAL A 792 -46.65 -85.08 100.44
CA VAL A 792 -47.26 -83.98 101.21
C VAL A 792 -47.47 -82.72 100.35
N ALA A 793 -46.56 -82.43 99.43
CA ALA A 793 -46.65 -81.28 98.52
C ALA A 793 -47.82 -81.40 97.52
N LEU A 794 -48.05 -82.60 96.98
CA LEU A 794 -49.17 -82.89 96.08
C LEU A 794 -50.54 -82.55 96.69
N ARG A 795 -50.70 -82.77 98.00
CA ARG A 795 -51.93 -82.42 98.73
C ARG A 795 -52.16 -80.90 98.84
N GLN A 796 -51.09 -80.09 98.85
CA GLN A 796 -51.19 -78.63 98.87
C GLN A 796 -51.48 -78.04 97.48
N HIS A 797 -50.84 -78.54 96.42
CA HIS A 797 -51.09 -78.09 95.04
C HIS A 797 -52.52 -78.36 94.55
N LEU A 798 -53.13 -79.49 94.93
CA LEU A 798 -54.54 -79.79 94.61
C LEU A 798 -55.52 -78.70 95.09
N GLY A 799 -55.20 -78.04 96.20
CA GLY A 799 -55.99 -76.95 96.78
C GLY A 799 -55.92 -75.61 96.04
N ALA A 800 -54.94 -75.44 95.14
CA ALA A 800 -54.70 -74.21 94.40
C ALA A 800 -55.30 -74.20 92.97
N LEU A 801 -55.76 -75.36 92.46
CA LEU A 801 -56.32 -75.48 91.11
C LEU A 801 -57.77 -74.98 91.00
N PRO A 802 -58.16 -74.38 89.85
CA PRO A 802 -59.55 -74.00 89.55
C PRO A 802 -60.51 -75.19 89.53
N THR A 803 -61.78 -74.96 89.86
CA THR A 803 -62.81 -76.00 90.08
C THR A 803 -62.99 -76.95 88.90
N GLN A 804 -62.79 -76.49 87.66
CA GLN A 804 -62.91 -77.31 86.45
C GLN A 804 -61.83 -78.39 86.34
N TYR A 805 -60.62 -78.13 86.83
CA TYR A 805 -59.49 -79.08 86.78
C TYR A 805 -59.38 -79.92 88.06
N ARG A 806 -59.90 -79.41 89.19
CA ARG A 806 -59.84 -80.10 90.49
C ARG A 806 -60.62 -81.42 90.50
N ASP A 807 -61.83 -81.47 89.95
CA ASP A 807 -62.67 -82.68 90.00
C ASP A 807 -62.10 -83.86 89.20
N GLN A 808 -61.23 -83.59 88.23
CA GLN A 808 -60.64 -84.60 87.35
C GLN A 808 -59.40 -85.29 87.97
N GLU A 809 -58.70 -84.61 88.89
CA GLU A 809 -57.36 -85.02 89.36
C GLU A 809 -57.32 -85.53 90.82
N VAL A 810 -58.39 -85.31 91.62
CA VAL A 810 -58.48 -85.74 93.04
C VAL A 810 -58.24 -87.25 93.25
N ARG A 811 -58.58 -88.10 92.27
CA ARG A 811 -58.43 -89.56 92.39
C ARG A 811 -56.97 -90.01 92.38
N GLY A 812 -56.08 -89.32 91.65
CA GLY A 812 -54.66 -89.70 91.54
C GLY A 812 -53.90 -89.48 92.85
N ALA A 813 -54.11 -88.33 93.50
CA ALA A 813 -53.43 -87.97 94.74
C ALA A 813 -53.73 -88.91 95.92
N VAL A 814 -54.99 -89.38 96.05
CA VAL A 814 -55.39 -90.32 97.12
C VAL A 814 -54.74 -91.70 96.95
N LEU A 815 -54.56 -92.14 95.70
CA LEU A 815 -53.99 -93.45 95.38
C LEU A 815 -52.49 -93.51 95.70
N ALA A 816 -51.77 -92.38 95.56
CA ALA A 816 -50.34 -92.28 95.86
C ALA A 816 -50.05 -92.38 97.38
N GLU A 817 -50.90 -91.81 98.23
CA GLU A 817 -50.72 -91.86 99.68
C GLU A 817 -50.83 -93.29 100.25
N GLN A 818 -51.72 -94.11 99.70
CA GLN A 818 -51.93 -95.48 100.17
C GLN A 818 -50.74 -96.39 99.82
N LEU A 819 -50.28 -96.35 98.56
CA LEU A 819 -49.16 -97.16 98.07
C LEU A 819 -47.83 -96.87 98.78
N TYR A 820 -47.57 -95.61 99.15
CA TYR A 820 -46.34 -95.24 99.86
C TYR A 820 -46.19 -95.94 101.22
N THR A 821 -47.29 -96.14 101.93
CA THR A 821 -47.28 -96.72 103.28
C THR A 821 -46.90 -98.20 103.24
N GLU A 822 -47.38 -98.94 102.24
CA GLU A 822 -47.11 -100.38 102.08
C GLU A 822 -45.66 -100.68 101.67
N VAL A 823 -45.02 -99.80 100.88
CA VAL A 823 -43.64 -99.97 100.40
C VAL A 823 -42.61 -99.94 101.55
N VAL A 824 -42.83 -99.08 102.55
CA VAL A 824 -41.90 -98.88 103.68
C VAL A 824 -41.77 -100.14 104.54
N GLU A 825 -42.89 -100.83 104.81
CA GLU A 825 -42.91 -101.97 105.71
C GLU A 825 -42.16 -103.19 105.13
N VAL A 826 -42.28 -103.42 103.82
CA VAL A 826 -41.68 -104.58 103.14
C VAL A 826 -40.16 -104.41 102.95
N ALA A 827 -39.65 -103.17 102.96
CA ALA A 827 -38.23 -102.88 102.73
C ALA A 827 -37.30 -103.43 103.81
N VAL A 828 -37.68 -103.25 105.07
CA VAL A 828 -36.82 -103.60 106.22
C VAL A 828 -36.46 -105.09 106.27
N LEU A 829 -37.39 -105.97 105.89
CA LEU A 829 -37.19 -107.43 105.95
C LEU A 829 -36.21 -107.94 104.88
N ARG A 830 -36.23 -107.38 103.67
CA ARG A 830 -35.38 -107.82 102.55
C ARG A 830 -33.89 -107.48 102.74
N GLN A 831 -33.58 -106.40 103.46
CA GLN A 831 -32.19 -105.96 103.68
C GLN A 831 -31.34 -106.98 104.44
N GLN A 832 -31.94 -107.69 105.40
CA GLN A 832 -31.19 -108.58 106.31
C GLN A 832 -30.69 -109.83 105.57
N TRP A 833 -31.51 -110.42 104.71
CA TRP A 833 -31.17 -111.68 104.01
C TRP A 833 -30.18 -111.50 102.86
N LEU A 834 -30.17 -110.34 102.19
CA LEU A 834 -29.18 -110.07 101.13
C LEU A 834 -27.75 -109.92 101.68
N HIS A 835 -27.55 -109.48 102.92
CA HIS A 835 -26.21 -109.33 103.51
C HIS A 835 -25.53 -110.67 103.73
N ASP A 836 -26.28 -111.68 104.16
CA ASP A 836 -25.73 -113.01 104.45
C ASP A 836 -25.30 -113.73 103.15
N ALA A 837 -26.10 -113.64 102.08
CA ALA A 837 -25.78 -114.24 100.79
C ALA A 837 -24.54 -113.59 100.11
N LEU A 838 -24.34 -112.28 100.28
CA LEU A 838 -23.26 -111.55 99.64
C LEU A 838 -21.87 -111.99 100.14
N ALA A 839 -21.75 -112.30 101.43
CA ALA A 839 -20.47 -112.61 102.03
C ALA A 839 -19.85 -113.88 101.43
N VAL A 840 -20.68 -114.87 101.08
CA VAL A 840 -20.24 -116.15 100.50
C VAL A 840 -19.74 -115.99 99.07
N TYR A 841 -20.53 -115.33 98.23
CA TYR A 841 -20.14 -115.17 96.83
C TYR A 841 -18.94 -114.23 96.66
N ARG A 842 -18.75 -113.28 97.59
CA ARG A 842 -17.60 -112.36 97.62
C ARG A 842 -16.24 -113.06 97.51
N MET A 843 -16.15 -114.23 98.11
CA MET A 843 -14.90 -114.98 98.12
C MET A 843 -14.68 -115.74 96.81
N PHE A 844 -15.73 -116.28 96.18
CA PHE A 844 -15.60 -117.06 94.94
C PHE A 844 -15.33 -116.19 93.69
N SER A 845 -15.86 -114.96 93.62
CA SER A 845 -15.67 -114.11 92.43
C SER A 845 -14.28 -113.46 92.36
N GLU A 846 -13.73 -113.06 93.50
CA GLU A 846 -12.38 -112.46 93.58
C GLU A 846 -11.28 -113.47 93.16
N VAL A 847 -11.48 -114.77 93.41
CA VAL A 847 -10.58 -115.83 92.91
C VAL A 847 -10.62 -115.94 91.38
N ASN A 848 -11.80 -115.99 90.75
CA ASN A 848 -11.93 -116.09 89.29
C ASN A 848 -11.49 -114.82 88.53
N ALA A 849 -11.73 -113.64 89.11
CA ALA A 849 -11.38 -112.36 88.47
C ALA A 849 -9.86 -112.14 88.37
N CYS A 850 -9.10 -112.67 89.33
CA CYS A 850 -7.64 -112.59 89.29
C CYS A 850 -7.03 -113.45 88.15
N GLU A 851 -7.73 -114.50 87.71
CA GLU A 851 -7.24 -115.38 86.63
C GLU A 851 -7.52 -114.84 85.22
N LEU A 852 -8.70 -114.25 84.98
CA LEU A 852 -9.10 -113.75 83.65
C LEU A 852 -8.36 -112.47 83.20
N TRP A 853 -8.04 -111.57 84.13
CA TRP A 853 -7.36 -110.31 83.80
C TRP A 853 -5.95 -110.53 83.23
N ILE A 854 -5.25 -111.57 83.72
CA ILE A 854 -3.91 -111.91 83.26
C ILE A 854 -3.91 -112.30 81.78
N ASP A 855 -4.93 -113.06 81.34
CA ASP A 855 -5.01 -113.60 79.98
C ASP A 855 -5.41 -112.53 78.92
N GLU A 856 -6.13 -111.47 79.32
CA GLU A 856 -6.74 -110.50 78.39
C GLU A 856 -5.76 -109.41 77.91
N LYS A 857 -4.85 -108.94 78.78
CA LYS A 857 -3.92 -107.85 78.44
C LYS A 857 -2.73 -108.28 77.57
N GLU A 858 -2.39 -109.56 77.59
CA GLU A 858 -1.33 -110.14 76.75
C GLU A 858 -1.66 -110.02 75.25
N GLN A 859 -2.92 -110.24 74.86
CA GLN A 859 -3.32 -110.27 73.45
C GLN A 859 -3.42 -108.89 72.78
N TRP A 860 -3.54 -107.81 73.55
CA TRP A 860 -3.70 -106.46 73.02
C TRP A 860 -2.37 -105.82 72.61
N LEU A 861 -1.32 -106.01 73.41
CA LEU A 861 -0.01 -105.39 73.16
C LEU A 861 0.69 -105.91 71.90
N ASP A 862 0.40 -107.15 71.48
CA ASP A 862 1.08 -107.83 70.37
C ASP A 862 0.63 -107.37 68.95
N LYS A 863 -0.39 -106.52 68.82
CA LYS A 863 -1.06 -106.23 67.52
C LYS A 863 -1.04 -104.77 67.02
N MET A 864 -0.22 -103.86 67.57
CA MET A 864 -0.28 -102.41 67.25
C MET A 864 0.85 -101.86 66.33
N GLU A 865 0.52 -100.97 65.36
CA GLU A 865 1.45 -100.25 64.44
C GLU A 865 1.25 -98.71 64.47
N VAL A 866 2.29 -97.90 64.15
CA VAL A 866 2.32 -96.41 64.24
C VAL A 866 2.32 -95.70 62.85
N PRO A 867 1.39 -94.78 62.54
CA PRO A 867 1.28 -94.09 61.21
C PRO A 867 2.29 -92.94 60.94
N GLU A 868 2.52 -92.54 59.66
CA GLU A 868 3.44 -91.44 59.26
C GLU A 868 2.75 -90.13 58.80
N ARG A 869 1.43 -90.16 58.59
CA ARG A 869 0.65 -88.98 58.21
C ARG A 869 0.18 -88.26 59.46
N LEU A 870 0.27 -86.93 59.44
CA LEU A 870 0.01 -86.06 60.60
C LEU A 870 -1.36 -86.33 61.26
N GLU A 871 -2.37 -86.71 60.48
CA GLU A 871 -3.75 -86.92 60.93
C GLU A 871 -3.96 -88.24 61.70
N ASP A 872 -3.11 -89.26 61.48
CA ASP A 872 -3.33 -90.62 62.03
C ASP A 872 -2.50 -90.90 63.31
N VAL A 873 -1.53 -90.04 63.63
CA VAL A 873 -0.58 -90.19 64.75
C VAL A 873 -1.19 -89.75 66.10
N GLU A 874 -2.13 -88.80 66.10
CA GLU A 874 -2.70 -88.24 67.33
C GLU A 874 -3.66 -89.20 68.08
N VAL A 875 -4.28 -90.16 67.37
CA VAL A 875 -5.30 -91.07 67.92
C VAL A 875 -4.69 -92.19 68.80
N VAL A 876 -3.47 -92.62 68.50
CA VAL A 876 -2.83 -93.79 69.13
C VAL A 876 -2.18 -93.44 70.49
N ALA A 877 -1.78 -92.18 70.70
CA ALA A 877 -1.11 -91.71 71.92
C ALA A 877 -1.96 -91.87 73.18
N HIS A 878 -3.27 -91.64 73.08
CA HIS A 878 -4.14 -91.54 74.25
C HIS A 878 -4.44 -92.90 74.92
N ARG A 879 -4.21 -94.03 74.23
CA ARG A 879 -4.56 -95.38 74.71
C ARG A 879 -3.50 -96.04 75.61
N PHE A 880 -2.23 -95.64 75.54
CA PHE A 880 -1.13 -96.28 76.28
C PHE A 880 -1.05 -95.89 77.77
N GLU A 881 -1.62 -94.75 78.15
CA GLU A 881 -1.52 -94.20 79.51
C GLU A 881 -2.39 -94.95 80.54
N SER A 882 -3.39 -95.70 80.07
CA SER A 882 -4.35 -96.43 80.91
C SER A 882 -3.85 -97.78 81.43
N LEU A 883 -2.78 -98.36 80.86
CA LEU A 883 -2.39 -99.76 81.12
C LEU A 883 -1.59 -99.97 82.43
N ASP A 884 -0.68 -99.05 82.76
CA ASP A 884 0.25 -99.18 83.90
C ASP A 884 -0.45 -99.11 85.27
N GLN A 885 -1.57 -98.40 85.36
CA GLN A 885 -2.37 -98.30 86.60
C GLN A 885 -3.04 -99.63 86.96
N GLU A 886 -3.36 -100.46 85.98
CA GLU A 886 -4.15 -101.68 86.19
C GLU A 886 -3.31 -102.81 86.83
N MET A 887 -2.03 -102.93 86.51
CA MET A 887 -1.12 -103.99 87.03
C MET A 887 -0.96 -103.97 88.55
N ASN A 888 -0.83 -102.79 89.17
CA ASN A 888 -0.62 -102.66 90.62
C ASN A 888 -1.88 -103.01 91.45
N SER A 889 -3.07 -102.88 90.86
CA SER A 889 -4.33 -103.19 91.55
C SER A 889 -4.54 -104.68 91.80
N LEU A 890 -4.00 -105.56 90.95
CA LEU A 890 -4.22 -107.01 91.00
C LEU A 890 -3.55 -107.66 92.24
N MET A 891 -2.37 -107.19 92.65
CA MET A 891 -1.64 -107.74 93.80
C MET A 891 -2.41 -107.57 95.11
N GLY A 892 -3.08 -106.42 95.29
CA GLY A 892 -3.87 -106.15 96.50
C GLY A 892 -5.05 -107.12 96.65
N ARG A 893 -5.71 -107.46 95.54
CA ARG A 893 -6.91 -108.32 95.54
C ARG A 893 -6.62 -109.75 96.02
N ILE A 894 -5.45 -110.30 95.69
CA ILE A 894 -5.07 -111.65 96.13
C ILE A 894 -4.92 -111.73 97.67
N LEU A 895 -4.45 -110.67 98.32
CA LEU A 895 -4.35 -110.62 99.79
C LEU A 895 -5.73 -110.53 100.45
N ASP A 896 -6.65 -109.75 99.89
CA ASP A 896 -8.01 -109.57 100.42
C ASP A 896 -8.82 -110.89 100.42
N VAL A 897 -8.66 -111.72 99.40
CA VAL A 897 -9.31 -113.05 99.32
C VAL A 897 -8.95 -113.93 100.51
N ASN A 898 -7.67 -113.97 100.90
CA ASN A 898 -7.20 -114.77 102.03
C ASN A 898 -7.82 -114.30 103.36
N GLN A 899 -8.15 -113.02 103.49
CA GLN A 899 -8.74 -112.43 104.70
C GLN A 899 -10.25 -112.71 104.83
N ILE A 900 -11.00 -112.69 103.72
CA ILE A 900 -12.46 -112.94 103.70
C ILE A 900 -12.78 -114.39 104.10
N VAL A 901 -11.95 -115.36 103.67
CA VAL A 901 -12.07 -116.78 104.03
C VAL A 901 -12.05 -117.00 105.55
N GLN A 902 -11.23 -116.23 106.29
CA GLN A 902 -11.14 -116.32 107.76
C GLN A 902 -12.40 -115.80 108.46
N GLN A 903 -12.96 -114.66 108.02
CA GLN A 903 -14.13 -114.05 108.67
C GLN A 903 -15.40 -114.91 108.55
N LEU A 904 -15.58 -115.63 107.44
CA LEU A 904 -16.72 -116.53 107.24
C LEU A 904 -16.66 -117.79 108.13
N LEU A 905 -15.45 -118.22 108.49
CA LEU A 905 -15.26 -119.37 109.38
C LEU A 905 -15.62 -119.03 110.85
N ASP A 906 -15.35 -117.81 111.30
CA ASP A 906 -15.61 -117.37 112.68
C ASP A 906 -17.11 -117.11 112.96
N GLY A 907 -17.91 -116.77 111.93
CA GLY A 907 -19.34 -116.44 112.04
C GLY A 907 -20.32 -117.62 112.03
N GLY A 908 -19.84 -118.86 111.98
CA GLY A 908 -20.70 -120.06 111.98
C GLY A 908 -21.49 -120.29 110.68
N HIS A 909 -20.97 -119.82 109.54
CA HIS A 909 -21.68 -119.87 108.26
C HIS A 909 -21.89 -121.33 107.75
N PRO A 910 -23.07 -121.67 107.18
CA PRO A 910 -23.41 -123.03 106.72
C PRO A 910 -22.43 -123.68 105.71
N SER A 911 -21.67 -122.90 104.94
CA SER A 911 -20.81 -123.35 103.82
C SER A 911 -19.30 -123.41 104.12
N SER A 912 -18.89 -123.48 105.40
CA SER A 912 -17.50 -123.33 105.85
C SER A 912 -16.43 -124.27 105.22
N THR A 913 -16.81 -125.46 104.73
CA THR A 913 -15.86 -126.44 104.17
C THR A 913 -15.40 -126.13 102.74
N GLU A 914 -16.26 -125.54 101.91
CA GLU A 914 -15.95 -125.25 100.49
C GLU A 914 -15.03 -124.02 100.33
N VAL A 915 -15.14 -123.07 101.26
CA VAL A 915 -14.39 -121.80 101.26
C VAL A 915 -12.88 -122.00 101.44
N ARG A 916 -12.45 -123.05 102.16
CA ARG A 916 -11.01 -123.32 102.42
C ARG A 916 -10.27 -123.90 101.21
N GLY A 917 -10.94 -124.69 100.36
CA GLY A 917 -10.29 -125.34 99.21
C GLY A 917 -9.92 -124.38 98.07
N CYS A 918 -10.62 -123.25 97.94
CA CYS A 918 -10.41 -122.29 96.85
C CYS A 918 -9.15 -121.43 97.05
N GLN A 919 -8.76 -121.18 98.31
CA GLN A 919 -7.63 -120.34 98.68
C GLN A 919 -6.28 -120.88 98.17
N ASP A 920 -6.08 -122.19 98.23
CA ASP A 920 -4.78 -122.81 97.91
C ASP A 920 -4.47 -122.79 96.39
N HIS A 921 -5.50 -122.67 95.53
CA HIS A 921 -5.34 -122.71 94.06
C HIS A 921 -4.78 -121.40 93.47
N LEU A 922 -5.30 -120.25 93.90
CA LEU A 922 -5.00 -118.94 93.32
C LEU A 922 -3.53 -118.50 93.52
N ASN A 923 -2.96 -118.77 94.69
CA ASN A 923 -1.61 -118.32 95.05
C ASN A 923 -0.50 -118.95 94.18
N SER A 924 -0.75 -120.11 93.56
CA SER A 924 0.27 -120.79 92.73
C SER A 924 0.39 -120.21 91.31
N ARG A 925 -0.66 -119.58 90.75
CA ARG A 925 -0.69 -119.15 89.33
C ARG A 925 -0.04 -117.79 89.08
N TYR A 926 -0.20 -116.82 90.00
CA TYR A 926 0.29 -115.45 89.87
C TYR A 926 1.82 -115.32 89.77
N TRP A 927 2.57 -116.07 90.58
CA TRP A 927 4.03 -115.98 90.65
C TRP A 927 4.76 -116.50 89.40
N SER A 928 4.12 -117.34 88.58
CA SER A 928 4.73 -117.93 87.38
C SER A 928 4.74 -117.00 86.15
N TYR A 929 3.90 -115.95 86.10
CA TYR A 929 3.63 -115.18 84.88
C TYR A 929 4.28 -113.78 84.87
N ASN A 930 4.46 -113.13 86.03
CA ASN A 930 4.92 -111.73 86.11
C ASN A 930 6.44 -111.53 85.88
N LEU A 931 7.28 -112.55 86.07
CA LEU A 931 8.75 -112.40 86.05
C LEU A 931 9.45 -112.85 84.75
N THR A 932 8.78 -113.60 83.84
CA THR A 932 9.50 -114.41 82.83
C THR A 932 9.05 -114.31 81.36
N HIS A 933 7.87 -113.78 80.99
CA HIS A 933 7.42 -113.76 79.57
C HIS A 933 6.46 -112.60 79.18
N ASN A 934 6.97 -111.43 78.74
CA ASN A 934 6.34 -110.48 77.79
C ASN A 934 5.69 -109.15 78.22
N LEU A 935 5.12 -108.92 79.41
CA LEU A 935 4.26 -107.71 79.58
C LEU A 935 4.95 -106.34 79.77
N SER A 936 6.17 -106.26 80.34
CA SER A 936 6.83 -104.98 80.67
C SER A 936 7.71 -104.35 79.55
N PRO A 937 8.43 -105.12 78.70
CA PRO A 937 9.32 -104.53 77.67
C PRO A 937 8.62 -104.02 76.40
N LEU A 938 7.47 -104.57 76.03
CA LEU A 938 6.74 -104.24 74.79
C LEU A 938 6.05 -102.88 74.86
N THR A 939 5.61 -102.50 76.06
CA THR A 939 4.80 -101.30 76.33
C THR A 939 5.58 -100.00 76.12
N HIS A 940 6.86 -99.97 76.51
CA HIS A 940 7.69 -98.78 76.42
C HIS A 940 8.14 -98.43 74.99
N ARG A 941 8.29 -99.43 74.11
CA ARG A 941 8.91 -99.23 72.78
C ARG A 941 8.01 -98.53 71.77
N GLN A 942 6.69 -98.70 71.89
CA GLN A 942 5.68 -98.15 70.97
C GLN A 942 5.33 -96.68 71.28
N LYS A 943 5.49 -96.23 72.53
CA LYS A 943 5.10 -94.87 72.98
C LYS A 943 6.06 -93.77 72.50
N ASP A 944 7.36 -94.03 72.45
CA ASP A 944 8.38 -93.03 72.07
C ASP A 944 8.43 -92.74 70.56
N HIS A 945 7.97 -93.65 69.71
CA HIS A 945 8.05 -93.51 68.25
C HIS A 945 7.03 -92.49 67.69
N LEU A 946 5.85 -92.43 68.32
CA LEU A 946 4.70 -91.62 67.91
C LEU A 946 4.93 -90.10 68.09
N ASP A 947 5.64 -89.69 69.14
CA ASP A 947 5.74 -88.29 69.57
C ASP A 947 6.76 -87.44 68.75
N SER A 948 7.65 -88.10 68.01
CA SER A 948 8.73 -87.43 67.25
C SER A 948 8.33 -86.98 65.84
N VAL A 949 7.37 -87.65 65.21
CA VAL A 949 6.99 -87.45 63.79
C VAL A 949 6.09 -86.21 63.60
N LEU A 950 5.27 -85.85 64.59
CA LEU A 950 4.31 -84.74 64.53
C LEU A 950 4.94 -83.34 64.49
N ARG A 951 6.13 -83.14 65.08
CA ARG A 951 6.72 -81.79 65.25
C ARG A 951 7.58 -81.30 64.09
N LEU A 952 8.11 -82.20 63.26
CA LEU A 952 9.07 -81.85 62.19
C LEU A 952 8.40 -81.47 60.85
N GLN A 953 7.22 -81.99 60.55
CA GLN A 953 6.55 -81.79 59.26
C GLN A 953 5.93 -80.39 59.10
N ASN A 954 5.42 -79.78 60.18
CA ASN A 954 4.71 -78.49 60.09
C ASN A 954 5.62 -77.25 59.95
N TYR A 955 6.91 -77.33 60.27
CA TYR A 955 7.81 -76.15 60.28
C TYR A 955 8.68 -76.00 59.00
N LEU A 956 8.94 -77.10 58.27
CA LEU A 956 9.80 -77.11 57.08
C LEU A 956 9.10 -76.61 55.80
N LEU A 957 7.76 -76.69 55.76
CA LEU A 957 6.96 -76.32 54.59
C LEU A 957 6.93 -74.80 54.35
N GLU A 958 6.79 -73.99 55.40
CA GLU A 958 6.63 -72.53 55.28
C GLU A 958 7.95 -71.77 55.01
N CYS A 959 9.10 -72.31 55.43
CA CYS A 959 10.40 -71.65 55.26
C CYS A 959 11.02 -71.81 53.85
N THR A 960 10.56 -72.78 53.05
CA THR A 960 11.17 -73.12 51.76
C THR A 960 10.56 -72.35 50.59
N GLU A 961 9.27 -72.00 50.63
CA GLU A 961 8.60 -71.28 49.54
C GLU A 961 9.04 -69.81 49.40
N ILE A 962 9.34 -69.12 50.51
CA ILE A 962 9.64 -67.69 50.49
C ILE A 962 11.10 -67.37 50.09
N LYS A 963 12.05 -68.26 50.40
CA LYS A 963 13.46 -68.12 49.96
C LYS A 963 13.64 -68.27 48.44
N SER A 964 12.86 -69.13 47.79
CA SER A 964 12.91 -69.35 46.34
C SER A 964 12.55 -68.09 45.53
N GLN A 965 11.54 -67.34 45.98
CA GLN A 965 11.02 -66.18 45.26
C GLN A 965 11.97 -64.97 45.23
N ILE A 966 12.84 -64.80 46.24
CA ILE A 966 13.79 -63.68 46.35
C ILE A 966 15.01 -63.90 45.44
N GLN A 967 15.52 -65.13 45.36
CA GLN A 967 16.71 -65.46 44.56
C GLN A 967 16.47 -65.35 43.04
N ASP A 968 15.25 -65.65 42.57
CA ASP A 968 14.89 -65.52 41.16
C ASP A 968 14.81 -64.06 40.69
N LYS A 969 14.40 -63.12 41.56
CA LYS A 969 14.36 -61.69 41.23
C LYS A 969 15.77 -61.08 41.16
N ARG A 970 16.71 -61.52 41.99
CA ARG A 970 18.11 -61.05 41.97
C ARG A 970 18.87 -61.48 40.71
N LYS A 971 18.73 -62.74 40.28
CA LYS A 971 19.38 -63.25 39.04
C LYS A 971 18.93 -62.52 37.78
N ALA A 972 17.71 -61.96 37.76
CA ALA A 972 17.21 -61.18 36.63
C ALA A 972 17.89 -59.80 36.47
N ILE A 973 18.42 -59.22 37.57
CA ILE A 973 19.11 -57.92 37.58
C ILE A 973 20.56 -58.07 37.13
N ASP A 974 21.28 -59.05 37.68
CA ASP A 974 22.71 -59.29 37.37
C ASP A 974 22.93 -59.67 35.88
N ALA A 975 21.93 -60.27 35.22
CA ALA A 975 21.99 -60.59 33.79
C ALA A 975 22.03 -59.37 32.84
N THR A 976 21.85 -58.15 33.36
CA THR A 976 21.79 -56.91 32.55
C THR A 976 23.05 -56.04 32.64
N GLN A 977 24.03 -56.38 33.47
CA GLN A 977 25.27 -55.61 33.65
C GLN A 977 26.29 -55.72 32.50
N TYR A 978 26.04 -56.55 31.47
CA TYR A 978 26.96 -56.81 30.36
C TYR A 978 26.36 -56.62 28.95
N ALA A 979 25.30 -55.81 28.80
CA ALA A 979 24.83 -55.35 27.49
C ALA A 979 25.58 -54.07 27.10
N GLY A 980 26.40 -54.14 26.03
CA GLY A 980 27.22 -53.05 25.53
C GLY A 980 26.42 -51.82 25.08
N SER A 981 27.16 -50.72 24.84
CA SER A 981 26.71 -49.36 24.48
C SER A 981 25.94 -49.24 23.16
N ASP A 982 24.84 -49.98 23.05
CA ASP A 982 23.91 -50.10 21.92
C ASP A 982 22.52 -49.61 22.39
N LEU A 983 21.86 -48.81 21.56
CA LEU A 983 20.53 -48.22 21.75
C LEU A 983 19.44 -49.25 22.13
N GLY A 984 19.55 -50.50 21.67
CA GLY A 984 18.67 -51.62 22.01
C GLY A 984 18.84 -52.14 23.44
N GLY A 985 20.04 -52.01 24.03
CA GLY A 985 20.31 -52.39 25.42
C GLY A 985 19.67 -51.43 26.43
N VAL A 986 19.66 -50.13 26.11
CA VAL A 986 19.12 -49.06 26.97
C VAL A 986 17.58 -49.10 27.03
N LEU A 987 16.91 -49.38 25.91
CA LEU A 987 15.44 -49.47 25.85
C LEU A 987 14.87 -50.75 26.52
N ALA A 988 15.63 -51.85 26.52
CA ALA A 988 15.27 -53.09 27.21
C ALA A 988 15.38 -52.95 28.74
N LEU A 989 16.37 -52.20 29.23
CA LEU A 989 16.57 -51.88 30.65
C LEU A 989 15.43 -51.01 31.21
N GLN A 990 14.97 -50.00 30.45
CA GLN A 990 13.92 -49.07 30.88
C GLN A 990 12.53 -49.73 31.05
N ARG A 991 12.16 -50.71 30.21
CA ARG A 991 10.90 -51.46 30.37
C ARG A 991 10.91 -52.50 31.50
N ARG A 992 12.08 -53.00 31.88
CA ARG A 992 12.23 -54.01 32.95
C ARG A 992 12.28 -53.40 34.35
N LEU A 993 12.81 -52.19 34.50
CA LEU A 993 12.83 -51.47 35.78
C LEU A 993 11.40 -51.13 36.27
N SER A 994 10.52 -50.63 35.39
CA SER A 994 9.14 -50.27 35.79
C SER A 994 8.26 -51.48 36.17
N THR A 995 8.58 -52.67 35.65
CA THR A 995 7.86 -53.92 36.00
C THR A 995 8.39 -54.54 37.30
N MET A 996 9.60 -54.19 37.73
CA MET A 996 10.23 -54.73 38.93
C MET A 996 9.89 -53.91 40.19
N GLU A 997 9.73 -52.60 40.06
CA GLU A 997 9.25 -51.72 41.14
C GLU A 997 7.84 -52.09 41.62
N GLY A 998 6.94 -52.48 40.71
CA GLY A 998 5.60 -52.96 41.06
C GLY A 998 5.60 -54.27 41.85
N ALA A 999 6.52 -55.19 41.56
CA ALA A 999 6.60 -56.50 42.21
C ALA A 999 7.22 -56.44 43.62
N LEU A 1000 8.08 -55.45 43.90
CA LEU A 1000 8.75 -55.29 45.20
C LEU A 1000 7.81 -54.76 46.29
N SER A 1001 6.79 -53.96 45.93
CA SER A 1001 5.79 -53.42 46.87
C SER A 1001 4.90 -54.49 47.54
N VAL A 1002 4.77 -55.67 46.95
CA VAL A 1002 3.88 -56.75 47.41
C VAL A 1002 4.58 -57.73 48.37
N LEU A 1003 5.90 -57.88 48.28
CA LEU A 1003 6.68 -58.85 49.07
C LEU A 1003 7.15 -58.31 50.44
N GLU A 1004 7.13 -56.98 50.62
CA GLU A 1004 7.65 -56.29 51.80
C GLU A 1004 6.97 -56.66 53.15
N PRO A 1005 5.64 -56.96 53.21
CA PRO A 1005 4.99 -57.34 54.47
C PRO A 1005 5.30 -58.78 54.96
N LYS A 1006 5.59 -59.74 54.05
CA LYS A 1006 5.74 -61.17 54.40
C LYS A 1006 7.12 -61.53 54.96
N LEU A 1007 8.15 -60.72 54.68
CA LEU A 1007 9.53 -60.97 55.12
C LEU A 1007 9.76 -60.70 56.62
N MET A 1008 8.94 -59.85 57.23
CA MET A 1008 9.09 -59.47 58.65
C MET A 1008 8.82 -60.64 59.62
N HIS A 1009 8.12 -61.69 59.18
CA HIS A 1009 7.76 -62.85 60.02
C HIS A 1009 8.75 -64.02 59.92
N LEU A 1010 9.58 -64.09 58.88
CA LEU A 1010 10.38 -65.29 58.55
C LEU A 1010 11.91 -65.09 58.62
N GLN A 1011 12.39 -63.99 59.20
CA GLN A 1011 13.82 -63.71 59.41
C GLN A 1011 14.72 -63.91 58.15
N VAL A 1012 14.28 -63.44 56.97
CA VAL A 1012 15.05 -63.49 55.70
C VAL A 1012 15.58 -62.10 55.29
N HIS A 1013 16.17 -61.33 56.22
CA HIS A 1013 16.51 -59.91 55.99
C HIS A 1013 17.75 -59.64 55.10
N VAL A 1014 18.70 -60.57 55.01
CA VAL A 1014 19.99 -60.32 54.35
C VAL A 1014 19.88 -60.27 52.82
N GLU A 1015 19.01 -61.08 52.21
CA GLU A 1015 18.88 -61.15 50.75
C GLU A 1015 18.10 -59.96 50.14
N TRP A 1016 17.35 -59.20 50.96
CA TRP A 1016 16.51 -58.06 50.54
C TRP A 1016 17.30 -56.74 50.43
N GLU A 1017 18.18 -56.46 51.40
CA GLU A 1017 19.02 -55.24 51.42
C GLU A 1017 20.05 -55.21 50.29
N GLU A 1018 20.53 -56.38 49.84
CA GLU A 1018 21.46 -56.50 48.72
C GLU A 1018 20.80 -56.15 47.36
N LEU A 1019 19.48 -56.39 47.23
CA LEU A 1019 18.69 -56.11 46.02
C LEU A 1019 18.38 -54.61 45.86
N LYS A 1020 18.18 -53.88 46.96
CA LYS A 1020 17.97 -52.41 46.94
C LYS A 1020 19.23 -51.66 46.47
N ARG A 1021 20.44 -52.11 46.86
CA ARG A 1021 21.71 -51.49 46.46
C ARG A 1021 22.03 -51.65 44.96
N THR A 1022 21.65 -52.76 44.33
CA THR A 1022 21.90 -52.98 42.89
C THR A 1022 20.93 -52.21 41.99
N LEU A 1023 19.73 -51.88 42.47
CA LEU A 1023 18.74 -51.09 41.73
C LEU A 1023 19.16 -49.62 41.59
N GLN A 1024 19.70 -49.01 42.65
CA GLN A 1024 20.15 -47.62 42.67
C GLN A 1024 21.31 -47.34 41.69
N GLY A 1025 22.21 -48.31 41.48
CA GLY A 1025 23.34 -48.16 40.56
C GLY A 1025 22.96 -48.21 39.07
N CYS A 1026 21.79 -48.77 38.72
CA CYS A 1026 21.28 -48.81 37.34
C CYS A 1026 20.58 -47.51 36.91
N GLU A 1027 19.97 -46.78 37.85
CA GLU A 1027 19.30 -45.50 37.58
C GLU A 1027 20.29 -44.38 37.16
N ASP A 1028 21.47 -44.33 37.80
CA ASP A 1028 22.49 -43.30 37.52
C ASP A 1028 23.13 -43.46 36.12
N SER A 1029 23.27 -44.68 35.62
CA SER A 1029 23.81 -44.95 34.28
C SER A 1029 22.83 -44.59 33.15
N LEU A 1030 21.52 -44.67 33.41
CA LEU A 1030 20.46 -44.38 32.45
C LEU A 1030 20.30 -42.87 32.20
N MET A 1031 20.61 -42.04 33.20
CA MET A 1031 20.53 -40.58 33.09
C MET A 1031 21.63 -39.98 32.17
N VAL A 1032 22.83 -40.57 32.17
CA VAL A 1032 23.96 -40.14 31.32
C VAL A 1032 23.78 -40.56 29.87
N ALA A 1033 23.26 -41.78 29.63
CA ALA A 1033 22.93 -42.27 28.28
C ALA A 1033 21.79 -41.45 27.62
N GLY A 1034 20.79 -41.02 28.38
CA GLY A 1034 19.67 -40.21 27.88
C GLY A 1034 20.05 -38.83 27.34
N ARG A 1035 21.06 -38.16 27.93
CA ARG A 1035 21.53 -36.84 27.44
C ARG A 1035 22.32 -36.93 26.14
N LEU A 1036 23.11 -37.98 25.96
CA LEU A 1036 23.87 -38.20 24.73
C LEU A 1036 22.95 -38.62 23.56
N GLN A 1037 21.91 -39.41 23.85
CA GLN A 1037 20.89 -39.81 22.88
C GLN A 1037 20.05 -38.62 22.39
N SER A 1038 19.67 -37.69 23.28
CA SER A 1038 18.99 -36.45 22.88
C SER A 1038 19.84 -35.63 21.90
N PHE A 1039 21.10 -35.36 22.24
CA PHE A 1039 21.96 -34.51 21.41
C PHE A 1039 22.27 -35.12 20.03
N ILE A 1040 22.50 -36.43 19.94
CA ILE A 1040 22.73 -37.11 18.65
C ILE A 1040 21.45 -37.16 17.81
N GLN A 1041 20.29 -37.38 18.44
CA GLN A 1041 19.00 -37.34 17.76
C GLN A 1041 18.68 -35.92 17.24
N ASP A 1042 18.97 -34.88 18.02
CA ASP A 1042 18.77 -33.49 17.63
C ASP A 1042 19.73 -33.10 16.47
N LEU A 1043 20.98 -33.56 16.51
CA LEU A 1043 21.98 -33.33 15.47
C LEU A 1043 21.64 -34.07 14.15
N ASP A 1044 21.19 -35.33 14.22
CA ASP A 1044 20.80 -36.11 13.04
C ASP A 1044 19.50 -35.58 12.42
N SER A 1045 18.57 -35.11 13.25
CA SER A 1045 17.37 -34.39 12.81
C SER A 1045 17.74 -33.08 12.11
N PHE A 1046 18.69 -32.33 12.63
CA PHE A 1046 19.16 -31.08 12.03
C PHE A 1046 19.92 -31.31 10.71
N LEU A 1047 20.79 -32.32 10.63
CA LEU A 1047 21.50 -32.67 9.40
C LEU A 1047 20.55 -33.20 8.32
N THR A 1048 19.55 -34.00 8.70
CA THR A 1048 18.49 -34.46 7.79
C THR A 1048 17.68 -33.28 7.26
N TRP A 1049 17.31 -32.33 8.13
CA TRP A 1049 16.66 -31.09 7.72
C TRP A 1049 17.56 -30.25 6.81
N LEU A 1050 18.86 -30.10 7.13
CA LEU A 1050 19.81 -29.31 6.33
C LEU A 1050 19.91 -29.86 4.90
N VAL A 1051 20.04 -31.19 4.76
CA VAL A 1051 20.14 -31.86 3.45
C VAL A 1051 18.81 -31.81 2.70
N GLN A 1052 17.66 -32.00 3.36
CA GLN A 1052 16.33 -31.86 2.73
C GLN A 1052 16.07 -30.42 2.27
N THR A 1053 16.49 -29.43 3.06
CA THR A 1053 16.33 -28.01 2.74
C THR A 1053 17.29 -27.59 1.63
N GLN A 1054 18.52 -28.10 1.62
CA GLN A 1054 19.46 -27.94 0.50
C GLN A 1054 18.91 -28.57 -0.79
N THR A 1055 18.32 -29.76 -0.71
CA THR A 1055 17.72 -30.44 -1.87
C THR A 1055 16.51 -29.66 -2.40
N SER A 1056 15.73 -29.04 -1.51
CA SER A 1056 14.58 -28.20 -1.86
C SER A 1056 15.02 -26.85 -2.46
N ALA A 1057 16.08 -26.23 -1.93
CA ALA A 1057 16.71 -25.02 -2.47
C ALA A 1057 17.43 -25.27 -3.81
N ALA A 1058 17.93 -26.49 -4.04
CA ALA A 1058 18.56 -26.96 -5.28
C ALA A 1058 17.58 -27.33 -6.40
N SER A 1059 16.27 -27.15 -6.20
CA SER A 1059 15.27 -27.56 -7.19
C SER A 1059 15.36 -26.72 -8.47
N ASP A 1060 15.63 -27.37 -9.61
CA ASP A 1060 15.71 -26.74 -10.94
C ASP A 1060 14.35 -26.41 -11.58
N GLN A 1061 13.24 -26.59 -10.86
CA GLN A 1061 11.89 -26.40 -11.43
C GLN A 1061 11.61 -24.93 -11.78
N LEU A 1062 11.59 -24.58 -13.06
CA LEU A 1062 11.20 -23.23 -13.49
C LEU A 1062 9.68 -23.14 -13.67
N PRO A 1063 9.03 -22.04 -13.23
CA PRO A 1063 7.59 -21.87 -13.40
C PRO A 1063 7.24 -21.68 -14.88
N ASN A 1064 6.15 -22.29 -15.32
CA ASN A 1064 5.65 -22.15 -16.70
C ASN A 1064 4.45 -21.20 -16.80
N THR A 1065 3.87 -20.82 -15.68
CA THR A 1065 2.75 -19.87 -15.58
C THR A 1065 2.98 -18.85 -14.47
N LEU A 1066 2.27 -17.72 -14.52
CA LEU A 1066 2.34 -16.67 -13.49
C LEU A 1066 1.90 -17.18 -12.11
N GLU A 1067 0.82 -17.98 -12.05
CA GLU A 1067 0.34 -18.57 -10.79
C GLU A 1067 1.35 -19.57 -10.19
N GLU A 1068 2.04 -20.36 -11.02
CA GLU A 1068 3.12 -21.23 -10.56
C GLU A 1068 4.32 -20.42 -10.07
N ALA A 1069 4.67 -19.31 -10.75
CA ALA A 1069 5.75 -18.43 -10.32
C ALA A 1069 5.47 -17.78 -8.96
N GLU A 1070 4.25 -17.31 -8.74
CA GLU A 1070 3.80 -16.75 -7.45
C GLU A 1070 3.75 -17.82 -6.34
N LYS A 1071 3.28 -19.03 -6.63
CA LYS A 1071 3.30 -20.14 -5.67
C LYS A 1071 4.73 -20.53 -5.30
N LEU A 1072 5.64 -20.62 -6.27
CA LEU A 1072 7.04 -21.00 -6.02
C LEU A 1072 7.81 -19.88 -5.30
N ILE A 1073 7.58 -18.61 -5.60
CA ILE A 1073 8.25 -17.50 -4.90
C ILE A 1073 7.76 -17.35 -3.46
N ASN A 1074 6.47 -17.59 -3.19
CA ASN A 1074 5.90 -17.58 -1.84
C ASN A 1074 6.38 -18.77 -1.02
N LYS A 1075 6.47 -19.97 -1.62
CA LYS A 1075 7.10 -21.14 -0.98
C LYS A 1075 8.59 -20.90 -0.68
N HIS A 1076 9.32 -20.25 -1.59
CA HIS A 1076 10.73 -19.89 -1.39
C HIS A 1076 10.93 -18.82 -0.31
N ALA A 1077 9.98 -17.88 -0.18
CA ALA A 1077 9.97 -16.87 0.89
C ALA A 1077 9.67 -17.50 2.27
N ALA A 1078 8.74 -18.47 2.35
CA ALA A 1078 8.46 -19.21 3.59
C ALA A 1078 9.68 -20.00 4.08
N LEU A 1079 10.46 -20.59 3.17
CA LEU A 1079 11.75 -21.24 3.47
C LEU A 1079 12.75 -20.28 4.16
N LYS A 1080 12.67 -18.96 3.91
CA LYS A 1080 13.53 -17.96 4.57
C LYS A 1080 13.20 -17.79 6.05
N GLU A 1081 11.92 -17.82 6.41
CA GLU A 1081 11.48 -17.72 7.80
C GLU A 1081 11.87 -18.97 8.60
N GLU A 1082 11.95 -20.13 7.95
CA GLU A 1082 12.46 -21.36 8.55
C GLU A 1082 13.99 -21.30 8.77
N ILE A 1083 14.75 -20.80 7.78
CA ILE A 1083 16.21 -20.61 7.91
C ILE A 1083 16.55 -19.57 9.00
N GLY A 1084 15.72 -18.54 9.20
CA GLY A 1084 15.95 -17.47 10.17
C GLY A 1084 15.58 -17.77 11.62
N ARG A 1085 14.90 -18.88 11.92
CA ARG A 1085 14.38 -19.20 13.27
C ARG A 1085 15.33 -19.99 14.18
N LEU A 1086 16.56 -20.28 13.75
CA LEU A 1086 17.52 -21.09 14.52
C LEU A 1086 18.56 -20.20 15.22
N PRO A 1087 18.63 -20.21 16.58
CA PRO A 1087 19.63 -19.46 17.33
C PRO A 1087 20.95 -20.23 17.37
N ILE A 1088 22.03 -19.66 16.82
CA ILE A 1088 23.40 -20.14 17.02
C ILE A 1088 23.96 -19.43 18.26
N ASP A 1089 23.57 -19.87 19.44
CA ASP A 1089 24.23 -19.47 20.69
C ASP A 1089 25.30 -20.51 21.06
N ASN A 1090 26.56 -20.11 20.85
CA ASN A 1090 27.75 -20.86 21.24
C ASN A 1090 28.04 -20.61 22.72
N GLU A 1091 27.65 -21.51 23.63
CA GLU A 1091 28.29 -21.60 24.96
C GLU A 1091 27.90 -22.89 25.73
N ALA A 1092 28.69 -23.97 25.60
CA ALA A 1092 28.86 -24.99 26.65
C ALA A 1092 30.08 -25.91 26.34
N PRO A 1093 31.01 -26.17 27.29
CA PRO A 1093 32.25 -26.89 27.03
C PRO A 1093 32.18 -28.40 27.40
N LEU A 1094 32.22 -29.32 26.42
CA LEU A 1094 32.41 -30.78 26.61
C LEU A 1094 33.15 -31.41 25.37
N PRO A 1095 33.68 -32.67 25.40
CA PRO A 1095 35.02 -33.03 24.91
C PRO A 1095 35.33 -32.93 23.40
N HIS A 1096 36.55 -32.48 23.09
CA HIS A 1096 36.87 -31.63 21.94
C HIS A 1096 37.43 -32.29 20.64
N ALA A 1097 37.54 -33.61 20.50
CA ALA A 1097 38.27 -34.17 19.35
C ALA A 1097 37.39 -34.56 18.14
N ALA A 1098 36.21 -35.14 18.34
CA ALA A 1098 35.36 -35.59 17.24
C ALA A 1098 34.44 -34.47 16.71
N LEU A 1099 33.90 -33.61 17.58
CA LEU A 1099 32.90 -32.60 17.25
C LEU A 1099 33.42 -31.40 16.42
N GLN A 1100 34.72 -31.08 16.47
CA GLN A 1100 35.30 -29.98 15.68
C GLN A 1100 35.28 -30.24 14.16
N GLN A 1101 35.48 -31.49 13.73
CA GLN A 1101 35.34 -31.85 12.30
C GLN A 1101 33.89 -31.77 11.82
N TRP A 1102 32.92 -31.95 12.71
CA TRP A 1102 31.49 -31.90 12.38
C TRP A 1102 30.96 -30.47 12.35
N LEU A 1103 31.39 -29.61 13.27
CA LEU A 1103 31.07 -28.17 13.26
C LEU A 1103 31.58 -27.50 11.98
N GLN A 1104 32.80 -27.81 11.51
CA GLN A 1104 33.30 -27.29 10.22
C GLN A 1104 32.47 -27.77 9.02
N LYS A 1105 32.00 -29.03 9.02
CA LYS A 1105 31.14 -29.55 7.93
C LYS A 1105 29.74 -28.92 7.95
N LEU A 1106 29.21 -28.63 9.13
CA LEU A 1106 27.95 -27.92 9.33
C LEU A 1106 28.03 -26.47 8.84
N ASP A 1107 29.12 -25.77 9.14
CA ASP A 1107 29.33 -24.38 8.71
C ASP A 1107 29.45 -24.27 7.19
N VAL A 1108 30.18 -25.21 6.56
CA VAL A 1108 30.28 -25.29 5.09
C VAL A 1108 28.93 -25.64 4.45
N GLY A 1109 28.17 -26.56 5.05
CA GLY A 1109 26.83 -26.92 4.59
C GLY A 1109 25.83 -25.76 4.73
N TRP A 1110 25.87 -25.03 5.83
CA TRP A 1110 24.98 -23.90 6.10
C TRP A 1110 25.24 -22.73 5.13
N ASN A 1111 26.50 -22.37 4.92
CA ASN A 1111 26.87 -21.33 3.96
C ASN A 1111 26.49 -21.72 2.52
N LYS A 1112 26.63 -22.99 2.15
CA LYS A 1112 26.20 -23.50 0.84
C LYS A 1112 24.68 -23.48 0.67
N LEU A 1113 23.92 -23.74 1.73
CA LEU A 1113 22.46 -23.62 1.72
C LEU A 1113 22.02 -22.16 1.47
N LEU A 1114 22.66 -21.19 2.14
CA LEU A 1114 22.39 -19.76 1.95
C LEU A 1114 22.69 -19.32 0.51
N GLU A 1115 23.85 -19.71 -0.03
CA GLU A 1115 24.24 -19.41 -1.41
C GLU A 1115 23.26 -20.02 -2.44
N MET A 1116 22.85 -21.27 -2.23
CA MET A 1116 21.86 -21.95 -3.09
C MET A 1116 20.48 -21.31 -3.00
N TRP A 1117 20.07 -20.89 -1.80
CA TRP A 1117 18.79 -20.19 -1.59
C TRP A 1117 18.77 -18.81 -2.27
N GLU A 1118 19.87 -18.05 -2.19
CA GLU A 1118 20.01 -16.75 -2.86
C GLU A 1118 20.02 -16.89 -4.38
N SER A 1119 20.81 -17.81 -4.92
CA SER A 1119 20.85 -18.11 -6.35
C SER A 1119 19.47 -18.52 -6.89
N ARG A 1120 18.76 -19.38 -6.15
CA ARG A 1120 17.40 -19.80 -6.50
C ARG A 1120 16.38 -18.65 -6.42
N ARG A 1121 16.54 -17.73 -5.46
CA ARG A 1121 15.70 -16.53 -5.35
C ARG A 1121 15.85 -15.63 -6.58
N GLU A 1122 17.07 -15.41 -7.05
CA GLU A 1122 17.31 -14.59 -8.24
C GLU A 1122 16.62 -15.18 -9.47
N VAL A 1123 16.75 -16.50 -9.67
CA VAL A 1123 16.10 -17.23 -10.78
C VAL A 1123 14.57 -17.13 -10.71
N LEU A 1124 13.97 -17.32 -9.52
CA LEU A 1124 12.51 -17.24 -9.33
C LEU A 1124 11.97 -15.82 -9.51
N VAL A 1125 12.69 -14.81 -9.03
CA VAL A 1125 12.33 -13.38 -9.23
C VAL A 1125 12.37 -13.05 -10.72
N GLN A 1126 13.44 -13.44 -11.43
CA GLN A 1126 13.54 -13.20 -12.87
C GLN A 1126 12.43 -13.92 -13.66
N ALA A 1127 12.04 -15.13 -13.26
CA ALA A 1127 10.93 -15.87 -13.86
C ALA A 1127 9.55 -15.27 -13.57
N HIS A 1128 9.31 -14.79 -12.35
CA HIS A 1128 8.07 -14.10 -11.98
C HIS A 1128 7.89 -12.81 -12.79
N ILE A 1129 8.94 -11.99 -12.91
CA ILE A 1129 8.92 -10.76 -13.71
C ILE A 1129 8.70 -11.07 -15.20
N PHE A 1130 9.29 -12.14 -15.73
CA PHE A 1130 9.04 -12.61 -17.10
C PHE A 1130 7.57 -13.00 -17.33
N HIS A 1131 6.94 -13.71 -16.39
CA HIS A 1131 5.54 -14.11 -16.53
C HIS A 1131 4.56 -12.93 -16.36
N LEU A 1132 4.90 -11.93 -15.55
CA LEU A 1132 4.17 -10.67 -15.50
C LEU A 1132 4.24 -9.95 -16.85
N PHE A 1133 5.43 -9.87 -17.46
CA PHE A 1133 5.59 -9.34 -18.80
C PHE A 1133 4.75 -10.12 -19.84
N LEU A 1134 4.76 -11.45 -19.81
CA LEU A 1134 3.95 -12.27 -20.74
C LEU A 1134 2.43 -12.06 -20.58
N ARG A 1135 1.95 -11.80 -19.36
CA ARG A 1135 0.54 -11.43 -19.13
C ARG A 1135 0.22 -10.10 -19.82
N ASP A 1136 1.09 -9.11 -19.67
CA ASP A 1136 0.89 -7.77 -20.22
C ASP A 1136 1.00 -7.79 -21.75
N VAL A 1137 1.89 -8.62 -22.31
CA VAL A 1137 1.98 -8.95 -23.74
C VAL A 1137 0.68 -9.57 -24.25
N LYS A 1138 0.12 -10.56 -23.56
CA LYS A 1138 -1.17 -11.18 -23.96
C LYS A 1138 -2.33 -10.19 -23.92
N GLN A 1139 -2.37 -9.29 -22.93
CA GLN A 1139 -3.38 -8.23 -22.88
C GLN A 1139 -3.22 -7.26 -24.06
N ALA A 1140 -2.00 -6.87 -24.40
CA ALA A 1140 -1.72 -6.07 -25.59
C ALA A 1140 -2.10 -6.78 -26.91
N GLU A 1141 -1.74 -8.06 -27.07
CA GLU A 1141 -2.07 -8.89 -28.24
C GLU A 1141 -3.58 -9.08 -28.40
N SER A 1142 -4.31 -9.40 -27.32
CA SER A 1142 -5.77 -9.54 -27.34
C SER A 1142 -6.49 -8.24 -27.70
N PHE A 1143 -5.98 -7.10 -27.24
CA PHE A 1143 -6.49 -5.80 -27.65
C PHE A 1143 -6.26 -5.56 -29.16
N LEU A 1144 -5.03 -5.76 -29.65
CA LEU A 1144 -4.70 -5.59 -31.07
C LEU A 1144 -5.58 -6.49 -31.95
N ASN A 1145 -5.78 -7.75 -31.58
CA ASN A 1145 -6.66 -8.70 -32.29
C ASN A 1145 -8.13 -8.26 -32.26
N ASN A 1146 -8.62 -7.74 -31.13
CA ASN A 1146 -9.99 -7.23 -31.03
C ASN A 1146 -10.19 -6.00 -31.94
N GLN A 1147 -9.22 -5.09 -32.00
CA GLN A 1147 -9.28 -3.92 -32.90
C GLN A 1147 -9.16 -4.33 -34.37
N GLU A 1148 -8.32 -5.31 -34.71
CA GLU A 1148 -8.20 -5.85 -36.06
C GLU A 1148 -9.52 -6.52 -36.51
N SER A 1149 -10.19 -7.25 -35.61
CA SER A 1149 -11.51 -7.83 -35.88
C SER A 1149 -12.61 -6.77 -36.05
N ALA A 1150 -12.55 -5.66 -35.30
CA ALA A 1150 -13.47 -4.54 -35.44
C ALA A 1150 -13.29 -3.78 -36.77
N LEU A 1151 -12.05 -3.65 -37.24
CA LEU A 1151 -11.71 -3.09 -38.56
C LEU A 1151 -12.11 -4.02 -39.71
N ALA A 1152 -12.07 -5.34 -39.51
CA ALA A 1152 -12.47 -6.33 -40.52
C ALA A 1152 -13.99 -6.38 -40.76
N LEU A 1153 -14.80 -5.96 -39.77
CA LEU A 1153 -16.27 -5.99 -39.79
C LEU A 1153 -16.94 -4.66 -40.21
N VAL A 1154 -16.19 -3.70 -40.77
CA VAL A 1154 -16.75 -2.40 -41.19
C VAL A 1154 -17.42 -2.52 -42.57
N GLU A 1155 -18.74 -2.75 -42.58
CA GLU A 1155 -19.57 -2.60 -43.78
C GLU A 1155 -19.74 -1.13 -44.17
N VAL A 1156 -19.89 -0.85 -45.47
CA VAL A 1156 -20.04 0.52 -46.00
C VAL A 1156 -21.45 1.03 -45.72
N PRO A 1157 -21.62 2.12 -44.96
CA PRO A 1157 -22.94 2.66 -44.67
C PRO A 1157 -23.60 3.24 -45.93
N THR A 1158 -24.87 2.90 -46.16
CA THR A 1158 -25.64 3.27 -47.36
C THR A 1158 -26.62 4.43 -47.13
N THR A 1159 -26.72 4.95 -45.91
CA THR A 1159 -27.61 6.07 -45.54
C THR A 1159 -26.88 7.12 -44.70
N VAL A 1160 -27.33 8.38 -44.74
CA VAL A 1160 -26.66 9.50 -44.03
C VAL A 1160 -26.62 9.28 -42.51
N GLU A 1161 -27.68 8.72 -41.92
CA GLU A 1161 -27.75 8.39 -40.49
C GLU A 1161 -26.77 7.27 -40.11
N THR A 1162 -26.56 6.28 -40.99
CA THR A 1162 -25.58 5.21 -40.75
C THR A 1162 -24.14 5.69 -40.94
N VAL A 1163 -23.91 6.71 -41.78
CA VAL A 1163 -22.61 7.40 -41.93
C VAL A 1163 -22.26 8.16 -40.65
N GLU A 1164 -23.19 8.91 -40.04
CA GLU A 1164 -22.93 9.63 -38.78
C GLU A 1164 -22.67 8.67 -37.60
N ALA A 1165 -23.41 7.57 -37.52
CA ALA A 1165 -23.18 6.52 -36.52
C ALA A 1165 -21.82 5.83 -36.73
N ALA A 1166 -21.43 5.58 -37.99
CA ALA A 1166 -20.12 5.02 -38.33
C ALA A 1166 -18.96 5.99 -38.03
N LEU A 1167 -19.14 7.30 -38.27
CA LEU A 1167 -18.16 8.33 -37.90
C LEU A 1167 -18.00 8.44 -36.38
N ARG A 1168 -19.08 8.33 -35.62
CA ARG A 1168 -19.03 8.31 -34.15
C ARG A 1168 -18.29 7.07 -33.64
N LYS A 1169 -18.61 5.87 -34.16
CA LYS A 1169 -17.88 4.63 -33.86
C LYS A 1169 -16.40 4.70 -34.25
N HIS A 1170 -16.06 5.31 -35.39
CA HIS A 1170 -14.67 5.52 -35.80
C HIS A 1170 -13.93 6.49 -34.87
N LYS A 1171 -14.60 7.54 -34.39
CA LYS A 1171 -14.02 8.48 -33.42
C LYS A 1171 -13.78 7.79 -32.08
N ASP A 1172 -14.73 7.00 -31.60
CA ASP A 1172 -14.58 6.21 -30.37
C ASP A 1172 -13.46 5.17 -30.50
N PHE A 1173 -13.36 4.51 -31.67
CA PHE A 1173 -12.27 3.60 -32.03
C PHE A 1173 -10.89 4.31 -32.02
N THR A 1174 -10.79 5.50 -32.61
CA THR A 1174 -9.53 6.25 -32.67
C THR A 1174 -9.06 6.68 -31.27
N THR A 1175 -10.00 7.13 -30.44
CA THR A 1175 -9.72 7.57 -29.06
C THR A 1175 -9.29 6.38 -28.18
N THR A 1176 -9.94 5.22 -28.34
CA THR A 1176 -9.55 3.98 -27.63
C THR A 1176 -8.24 3.39 -28.15
N MET A 1177 -7.91 3.55 -29.44
CA MET A 1177 -6.62 3.17 -29.99
C MET A 1177 -5.47 4.03 -29.45
N GLU A 1178 -5.64 5.36 -29.39
CA GLU A 1178 -4.62 6.28 -28.87
C GLU A 1178 -4.30 6.03 -27.38
N LEU A 1179 -5.31 5.81 -26.55
CA LEU A 1179 -5.13 5.50 -25.12
C LEU A 1179 -4.38 4.18 -24.89
N ASN A 1180 -4.68 3.15 -25.68
CA ASN A 1180 -4.05 1.84 -25.52
C ASN A 1180 -2.68 1.75 -26.21
N LEU A 1181 -2.38 2.60 -27.19
CA LEU A 1181 -1.06 2.70 -27.81
C LEU A 1181 0.03 3.08 -26.80
N HIS A 1182 -0.28 3.95 -25.82
CA HIS A 1182 0.62 4.24 -24.71
C HIS A 1182 0.88 3.02 -23.83
N ARG A 1183 -0.13 2.18 -23.58
CA ARG A 1183 0.02 0.95 -22.79
C ARG A 1183 0.88 -0.09 -23.52
N ILE A 1184 0.71 -0.24 -24.83
CA ILE A 1184 1.49 -1.19 -25.62
C ILE A 1184 2.96 -0.74 -25.71
N LYS A 1185 3.22 0.57 -25.87
CA LYS A 1185 4.59 1.12 -25.81
C LYS A 1185 5.24 0.86 -24.45
N ALA A 1186 4.52 1.03 -23.35
CA ALA A 1186 5.03 0.73 -22.02
C ALA A 1186 5.39 -0.76 -21.84
N VAL A 1187 4.64 -1.68 -22.46
CA VAL A 1187 4.98 -3.12 -22.47
C VAL A 1187 6.25 -3.39 -23.28
N ILE A 1188 6.43 -2.72 -24.43
CA ILE A 1188 7.66 -2.82 -25.24
C ILE A 1188 8.86 -2.30 -24.47
N GLU A 1189 8.77 -1.11 -23.86
CA GLU A 1189 9.82 -0.50 -23.04
C GLU A 1189 10.16 -1.38 -21.82
N ALA A 1190 9.16 -1.98 -21.16
CA ALA A 1190 9.38 -2.93 -20.08
C ALA A 1190 10.13 -4.19 -20.57
N GLY A 1191 9.79 -4.70 -21.76
CA GLY A 1191 10.49 -5.83 -22.37
C GLY A 1191 11.94 -5.50 -22.74
N GLU A 1192 12.20 -4.33 -23.32
CA GLU A 1192 13.55 -3.85 -23.63
C GLU A 1192 14.40 -3.64 -22.37
N SER A 1193 13.79 -3.12 -21.29
CA SER A 1193 14.44 -3.00 -19.98
C SER A 1193 14.83 -4.37 -19.42
N LEU A 1194 13.96 -5.38 -19.52
CA LEU A 1194 14.28 -6.74 -19.04
C LEU A 1194 15.40 -7.41 -19.84
N ILE A 1195 15.49 -7.13 -21.15
CA ILE A 1195 16.59 -7.59 -22.00
C ILE A 1195 17.90 -6.90 -21.59
N SER A 1196 17.86 -5.59 -21.31
CA SER A 1196 19.04 -4.84 -20.87
C SER A 1196 19.58 -5.28 -19.50
N GLN A 1197 18.70 -5.79 -18.64
CA GLN A 1197 19.03 -6.33 -17.31
C GLN A 1197 19.48 -7.80 -17.36
N ASN A 1198 19.64 -8.38 -18.55
CA ASN A 1198 20.14 -9.73 -18.79
C ASN A 1198 19.30 -10.83 -18.10
N ASN A 1199 17.97 -10.71 -18.16
CA ASN A 1199 17.04 -11.71 -17.64
C ASN A 1199 17.24 -13.08 -18.32
N ILE A 1200 17.12 -14.19 -17.57
CA ILE A 1200 17.23 -15.56 -18.11
C ILE A 1200 16.31 -15.90 -19.29
N TYR A 1201 15.24 -15.13 -19.52
CA TYR A 1201 14.31 -15.31 -20.66
C TYR A 1201 14.48 -14.26 -21.78
N SER A 1202 15.58 -13.52 -21.80
CA SER A 1202 15.80 -12.38 -22.72
C SER A 1202 15.52 -12.69 -24.20
N ASP A 1203 15.89 -13.87 -24.71
CA ASP A 1203 15.61 -14.26 -26.10
C ASP A 1203 14.11 -14.42 -26.39
N ARG A 1204 13.35 -14.97 -25.45
CA ARG A 1204 11.89 -15.13 -25.56
C ARG A 1204 11.17 -13.79 -25.38
N ILE A 1205 11.69 -12.92 -24.51
CA ILE A 1205 11.19 -11.55 -24.34
C ILE A 1205 11.40 -10.77 -25.64
N ARG A 1206 12.60 -10.83 -26.23
CA ARG A 1206 12.92 -10.17 -27.50
C ARG A 1206 11.99 -10.61 -28.63
N GLN A 1207 11.76 -11.91 -28.78
CA GLN A 1207 10.79 -12.42 -29.76
C GLN A 1207 9.38 -11.86 -29.57
N ARG A 1208 8.92 -11.67 -28.33
CA ARG A 1208 7.58 -11.12 -28.04
C ARG A 1208 7.52 -9.61 -28.22
N VAL A 1209 8.57 -8.89 -27.85
CA VAL A 1209 8.69 -7.44 -28.10
C VAL A 1209 8.71 -7.17 -29.60
N ASP A 1210 9.53 -7.91 -30.36
CA ASP A 1210 9.63 -7.77 -31.82
C ASP A 1210 8.29 -8.10 -32.50
N ALA A 1211 7.58 -9.13 -32.04
CA ALA A 1211 6.24 -9.47 -32.55
C ALA A 1211 5.21 -8.37 -32.27
N LEU A 1212 5.16 -7.83 -31.05
CA LEU A 1212 4.28 -6.72 -30.69
C LEU A 1212 4.62 -5.42 -31.44
N ALA A 1213 5.90 -5.11 -31.59
CA ALA A 1213 6.36 -3.95 -32.34
C ALA A 1213 6.00 -4.08 -33.83
N SER A 1214 6.17 -5.27 -34.41
CA SER A 1214 5.78 -5.58 -35.79
C SER A 1214 4.28 -5.39 -35.99
N SER A 1215 3.44 -5.94 -35.11
CA SER A 1215 1.97 -5.76 -35.13
C SER A 1215 1.52 -4.31 -34.92
N LEU A 1216 2.34 -3.45 -34.31
CA LEU A 1216 2.07 -2.02 -34.16
C LEU A 1216 2.43 -1.21 -35.42
N THR A 1217 3.45 -1.64 -36.16
CA THR A 1217 3.90 -1.00 -37.41
C THR A 1217 3.12 -1.44 -38.65
N ASP A 1218 2.55 -2.65 -38.64
CA ASP A 1218 1.78 -3.23 -39.76
C ASP A 1218 0.25 -2.99 -39.83
N PRO A 1219 -0.46 -2.22 -38.98
CA PRO A 1219 -1.88 -1.92 -39.23
C PRO A 1219 -2.06 -1.01 -40.46
N ALA A 1220 -0.99 -0.35 -40.93
CA ALA A 1220 -0.98 0.46 -42.15
C ALA A 1220 -0.86 -0.38 -43.44
N SER A 1221 -0.21 -1.54 -43.42
CA SER A 1221 0.00 -2.36 -44.63
C SER A 1221 -1.25 -3.17 -45.04
N SER A 1222 -2.13 -3.52 -44.10
CA SER A 1222 -3.45 -4.09 -44.40
C SER A 1222 -4.44 -3.04 -44.94
N SER A 1223 -4.26 -1.75 -44.56
CA SER A 1223 -5.05 -0.63 -45.10
C SER A 1223 -4.66 -0.27 -46.54
N HIS A 1224 -3.36 -0.36 -46.89
CA HIS A 1224 -2.85 -0.03 -48.23
C HIS A 1224 -3.12 -1.11 -49.29
N SER A 1225 -3.31 -2.37 -48.89
CA SER A 1225 -3.69 -3.45 -49.82
C SER A 1225 -5.21 -3.51 -50.09
N LYS A 1226 -6.05 -2.90 -49.23
CA LYS A 1226 -7.51 -2.83 -49.44
C LYS A 1226 -8.01 -1.46 -49.93
N SER A 1227 -7.27 -0.36 -49.76
CA SER A 1227 -7.62 0.94 -50.35
C SER A 1227 -7.37 1.00 -51.87
N ARG A 1228 -6.40 0.24 -52.39
CA ARG A 1228 -6.09 0.16 -53.83
C ARG A 1228 -7.19 -0.46 -54.70
N ASN A 1229 -8.16 -1.15 -54.10
CA ASN A 1229 -9.34 -1.68 -54.80
C ASN A 1229 -10.57 -0.75 -54.74
N ARG A 1230 -10.53 0.36 -53.99
CA ARG A 1230 -11.62 1.36 -53.97
C ARG A 1230 -11.41 2.52 -54.94
N GLU A 1231 -10.17 2.90 -55.25
CA GLU A 1231 -9.90 3.91 -56.29
C GLU A 1231 -10.04 3.40 -57.73
N ARG A 1232 -10.09 2.07 -57.95
CA ARG A 1232 -10.38 1.48 -59.27
C ARG A 1232 -11.88 1.35 -59.61
N ALA A 1233 -12.77 1.71 -58.70
CA ALA A 1233 -14.23 1.58 -58.89
C ALA A 1233 -14.97 2.91 -59.09
N GLN A 1234 -14.26 4.04 -59.24
CA GLN A 1234 -14.86 5.36 -59.54
C GLN A 1234 -14.65 5.84 -60.99
N THR A 1235 -14.06 5.03 -61.86
CA THR A 1235 -13.93 5.34 -63.30
C THR A 1235 -14.31 4.14 -64.17
N SER A 1236 -15.60 3.77 -64.21
CA SER A 1236 -16.22 3.14 -65.39
C SER A 1236 -17.72 2.85 -65.21
N VAL A 1237 -18.56 3.89 -65.11
CA VAL A 1237 -19.93 3.87 -65.66
C VAL A 1237 -20.26 5.28 -66.18
N LEU A 1238 -19.93 5.54 -67.45
CA LEU A 1238 -20.61 6.51 -68.33
C LEU A 1238 -21.89 5.83 -68.88
N PRO A 1239 -22.77 6.46 -69.69
CA PRO A 1239 -23.43 7.78 -69.64
C PRO A 1239 -24.98 7.67 -69.83
N ASN A 1240 -25.66 8.83 -69.96
CA ASN A 1240 -27.04 9.09 -70.49
C ASN A 1240 -28.22 8.99 -69.51
N PHE A 1241 -29.21 9.91 -69.47
CA PHE A 1241 -29.44 11.31 -69.92
C PHE A 1241 -30.87 11.65 -69.42
N ARG A 1242 -31.12 12.93 -69.10
CA ARG A 1242 -32.39 13.59 -68.66
C ARG A 1242 -32.72 13.60 -67.17
#